data_AF-A0A4Y3KE66-F1
#
_entry.id   AF-A0A4Y3KE66-F1
#
_cell.length_a   1.000
_cell.length_b   1.000
_cell.length_c   1.000
_cell.angle_alpha   90.00
_cell.angle_beta   90.00
_cell.angle_gamma   90.00
#
_symmetry.space_group_name_H-M   'P 1'
#
loop_
_entity.id
_entity.type
_entity.pdbx_description
1 polymer ?
#
loop_
_entity_poly.entity_id
_entity_poly.type
_entity_poly.pdbx_seq_one_letter_code
_entity_poly.pdbx_strand_id
1 'polypeptide(L)'
;MVDSGPRLLAGRYEVGELIGRGGMAEVHIGHDTRLGRTVAIKILRSDLARDPSFQNRFRREAQAAAALNHPAIVAVYDTGEDIVTEPTGVVAHVPFIVMEYVEGHTVRDILRDGSAVPIEEAVEITIGVLSALEYSHHAGIVHRDIKPANVMLTPTGAVKVMDFGIARAVADSAATMTATQAVIGTAQYLSPEQARGEQVDARSDLYSTGCLLFELLTGRPPFTGDSLVSVAYQHVREAAPVPSSFASDVPESLDRITMKALTKDREARYSNAAEFRADLEAVLRGGVVSAPPVGMAAVSAVPATDATQVMSPTATTIAPTQAFPPATPWGSTGIGNDLAAAGSDEDDDENKRPWLIWVLVGIAVLAVAGIVALLVANSGPDDPKTVAVPTVVGLTEDEAVAALQAADLVPGERTQEGSTTVPAGQVISSNPAEGTEVELESVVDYVVSSGPDSVEVEDVSGRTESQAEQVLEGQGLTVNGDRKEDNNPNFPKGQVTKTDPPAGEQVKAGSSVTLYVSTGNVDLPDLVGMSEKDALAKLAELKLVATVNKVTTTEHEAGKVFEQDRPAGLVPQGTQVTIQVAVAPETARIPDNINDMTFSEATQALGALGFSNIRREEQASDEERDSVLWTEPGPGTELQLDDLIVIYVSSGPPEQTQQPDPGDTQSPGPGNGGGNSRGSKDG
;
A
#
# COMPACT_ATOMS: atom_id res chain seq x y z
N MET A 1 -5.82 -41.78 32.04
CA MET A 1 -4.77 -40.77 32.34
C MET A 1 -3.45 -41.43 31.98
N VAL A 2 -2.96 -41.16 30.77
CA VAL A 2 -1.58 -41.55 30.42
C VAL A 2 -0.71 -40.46 31.01
N ASP A 3 0.15 -40.85 31.94
CA ASP A 3 1.12 -40.00 32.60
C ASP A 3 2.18 -39.62 31.55
N SER A 4 1.93 -38.54 30.81
CA SER A 4 2.85 -38.01 29.82
C SER A 4 3.96 -37.26 30.56
N GLY A 5 5.02 -37.98 30.93
CA GLY A 5 6.24 -37.36 31.44
C GLY A 5 6.74 -36.26 30.48
N PRO A 6 7.49 -35.28 30.99
CA PRO A 6 7.92 -34.14 30.21
C PRO A 6 8.76 -34.58 28.99
N ARG A 7 8.45 -34.03 27.81
CA ARG A 7 9.15 -34.35 26.55
C ARG A 7 10.61 -33.93 26.68
N LEU A 8 11.54 -34.87 26.57
CA LEU A 8 12.97 -34.64 26.75
C LEU A 8 13.73 -34.79 25.43
N LEU A 9 14.27 -33.69 24.90
CA LEU A 9 15.04 -33.71 23.66
C LEU A 9 16.50 -34.04 23.93
N ALA A 10 17.05 -34.95 23.13
CA ALA A 10 18.44 -35.44 23.22
C ALA A 10 18.85 -35.86 24.64
N GLY A 11 17.89 -36.30 25.47
CA GLY A 11 18.14 -36.67 26.87
C GLY A 11 18.61 -35.53 27.78
N ARG A 12 18.47 -34.27 27.36
CA ARG A 12 19.02 -33.09 28.08
C ARG A 12 18.02 -31.95 28.24
N TYR A 13 17.26 -31.63 27.21
CA TYR A 13 16.42 -30.44 27.20
C TYR A 13 14.97 -30.82 27.46
N GLU A 14 14.47 -30.42 28.61
CA GLU A 14 13.08 -30.61 28.98
C GLU A 14 12.23 -29.55 28.28
N VAL A 15 11.29 -29.99 27.45
CA VAL A 15 10.39 -29.10 26.70
C VAL A 15 9.20 -28.74 27.58
N GLY A 16 9.01 -27.46 27.83
CA GLY A 16 7.88 -26.89 28.54
C GLY A 16 6.81 -26.38 27.59
N GLU A 17 6.17 -25.28 27.98
CA GLU A 17 5.04 -24.68 27.26
C GLU A 17 5.45 -24.06 25.92
N LEU A 18 4.51 -24.04 24.97
CA LEU A 18 4.67 -23.33 23.70
C LEU A 18 4.61 -21.82 23.95
N ILE A 19 5.67 -21.10 23.58
CA ILE A 19 5.79 -19.64 23.76
C ILE A 19 5.69 -18.86 22.44
N GLY A 20 5.79 -19.54 21.29
CA GLY A 20 5.63 -18.90 20.00
C GLY A 20 5.44 -19.89 18.86
N ARG A 21 4.69 -19.50 17.84
CA ARG A 21 4.45 -20.32 16.64
C ARG A 21 4.77 -19.51 15.38
N GLY A 22 5.78 -19.96 14.63
CA GLY A 22 6.13 -19.40 13.33
C GLY A 22 5.58 -20.25 12.18
N GLY A 23 5.80 -19.78 10.94
CA GLY A 23 5.41 -20.54 9.75
C GLY A 23 6.16 -21.86 9.61
N MET A 24 7.42 -21.90 10.06
CA MET A 24 8.34 -23.03 9.88
C MET A 24 8.57 -23.86 11.16
N ALA A 25 8.52 -23.22 12.33
CA ALA A 25 8.92 -23.83 13.59
C ALA A 25 8.05 -23.35 14.75
N GLU A 26 8.03 -24.15 15.80
CA GLU A 26 7.38 -23.87 17.09
C GLU A 26 8.47 -23.61 18.14
N VAL A 27 8.30 -22.56 18.93
CA VAL A 27 9.24 -22.17 19.98
C VAL A 27 8.63 -22.49 21.34
N HIS A 28 9.32 -23.31 22.12
CA HIS A 28 8.91 -23.70 23.46
C HIS A 28 9.88 -23.12 24.48
N ILE A 29 9.38 -22.79 25.67
CA ILE A 29 10.25 -22.62 26.83
C ILE A 29 10.76 -24.00 27.24
N GLY A 30 12.00 -24.09 27.71
CA GLY A 30 12.57 -25.35 28.15
C GLY A 30 13.61 -25.19 29.23
N HIS A 31 14.03 -26.32 29.79
CA HIS A 31 15.03 -26.39 30.83
C HIS A 31 16.22 -27.25 30.40
N ASP A 32 17.42 -26.69 30.43
CA ASP A 32 18.66 -27.44 30.23
C ASP A 32 19.01 -28.16 31.54
N THR A 33 18.65 -29.44 31.63
CA THR A 33 18.84 -30.26 32.85
C THR A 33 20.30 -30.43 33.26
N ARG A 34 21.25 -30.20 32.35
CA ARG A 34 22.69 -30.34 32.62
C ARG A 34 23.30 -29.06 33.18
N LEU A 35 22.88 -27.90 32.70
CA LEU A 35 23.39 -26.60 33.14
C LEU A 35 22.46 -25.87 34.12
N GLY A 36 21.23 -26.36 34.31
CA GLY A 36 20.24 -25.79 35.23
C GLY A 36 19.71 -24.42 34.81
N ARG A 37 19.64 -24.14 33.49
CA ARG A 37 19.20 -22.84 32.95
C ARG A 37 17.94 -22.97 32.10
N THR A 38 17.14 -21.91 32.10
CA THR A 38 16.00 -21.75 31.19
C THR A 38 16.52 -21.42 29.79
N VAL A 39 15.94 -22.05 28.78
CA VAL A 39 16.29 -21.90 27.36
C VAL A 39 15.02 -21.79 26.52
N ALA A 40 15.13 -21.19 25.34
CA ALA A 40 14.12 -21.31 24.31
C ALA A 40 14.52 -22.43 23.34
N ILE A 41 13.56 -23.27 22.96
CA ILE A 41 13.76 -24.42 22.08
C ILE A 41 12.90 -24.23 20.84
N LYS A 42 13.53 -23.90 19.72
CA LYS A 42 12.88 -23.81 18.41
C LYS A 42 12.89 -25.21 17.78
N ILE A 43 11.72 -25.76 17.48
CA ILE A 43 11.53 -27.11 16.94
C ILE A 43 10.87 -26.98 15.57
N LEU A 44 11.45 -27.59 14.54
CA LEU A 44 10.83 -27.61 13.21
C LEU A 44 9.50 -28.36 13.27
N ARG A 45 8.45 -27.81 12.65
CA ARG A 45 7.13 -28.48 12.67
C ARG A 45 7.21 -29.84 11.98
N SER A 46 6.49 -30.84 12.50
CA SER A 46 6.58 -32.23 12.02
C SER A 46 6.13 -32.41 10.57
N ASP A 47 5.17 -31.60 10.10
CA ASP A 47 4.70 -31.57 8.70
C ASP A 47 5.79 -31.09 7.73
N LEU A 48 6.64 -30.17 8.17
CA LEU A 48 7.75 -29.62 7.38
C LEU A 48 9.06 -30.39 7.58
N ALA A 49 9.18 -31.14 8.67
CA ALA A 49 10.39 -31.90 8.99
C ALA A 49 10.70 -33.00 7.98
N ARG A 50 9.76 -33.40 7.11
CA ARG A 50 10.00 -34.38 6.06
C ARG A 50 10.67 -33.80 4.81
N ASP A 51 10.58 -32.49 4.62
CA ASP A 51 11.11 -31.83 3.43
C ASP A 51 12.59 -31.43 3.65
N PRO A 52 13.53 -31.99 2.86
CA PRO A 52 14.95 -31.67 2.97
C PRO A 52 15.25 -30.18 2.77
N SER A 53 14.43 -29.44 2.02
CA SER A 53 14.60 -28.00 1.82
C SER A 53 14.43 -27.23 3.12
N PHE A 54 13.37 -27.53 3.88
CA PHE A 54 13.11 -26.92 5.18
C PHE A 54 14.14 -27.36 6.23
N GLN A 55 14.55 -28.63 6.26
CA GLN A 55 15.63 -29.06 7.14
C GLN A 55 16.95 -28.31 6.87
N ASN A 56 17.34 -28.17 5.60
CA ASN A 56 18.57 -27.49 5.22
C ASN A 56 18.52 -25.99 5.55
N ARG A 57 17.35 -25.36 5.39
CA ARG A 57 17.13 -23.98 5.81
C ARG A 57 17.29 -23.85 7.33
N PHE A 58 16.63 -24.72 8.09
CA PHE A 58 16.68 -24.69 9.55
C PHE A 58 18.10 -24.90 10.11
N ARG A 59 18.88 -25.84 9.54
CA ARG A 59 20.28 -26.06 9.93
C ARG A 59 21.19 -24.87 9.62
N ARG A 60 21.02 -24.23 8.46
CA ARG A 60 21.82 -23.06 8.09
C ARG A 60 21.52 -21.85 8.99
N GLU A 61 20.27 -21.70 9.45
CA GLU A 61 19.86 -20.63 10.37
C GLU A 61 20.58 -20.80 11.72
N ALA A 62 20.56 -22.02 12.24
CA ALA A 62 21.30 -22.38 13.45
C ALA A 62 22.80 -22.08 13.32
N GLN A 63 23.41 -22.43 12.18
CA GLN A 63 24.85 -22.21 11.93
C GLN A 63 25.21 -20.73 11.84
N ALA A 64 24.39 -19.91 11.18
CA ALA A 64 24.61 -18.48 11.06
C ALA A 64 24.51 -17.80 12.44
N ALA A 65 23.46 -18.10 13.20
CA ALA A 65 23.25 -17.52 14.52
C ALA A 65 24.29 -18.02 15.56
N ALA A 66 24.75 -19.27 15.49
CA ALA A 66 25.77 -19.82 16.39
C ALA A 66 27.16 -19.15 16.25
N ALA A 67 27.44 -18.51 15.11
CA ALA A 67 28.68 -17.77 14.90
C ALA A 67 28.68 -16.38 15.57
N LEU A 68 27.53 -15.94 16.10
CA LEU A 68 27.34 -14.59 16.62
C LEU A 68 27.31 -14.60 18.16
N ASN A 69 28.06 -13.69 18.77
CA ASN A 69 28.05 -13.47 20.21
C ASN A 69 28.05 -11.96 20.48
N HIS A 70 26.87 -11.41 20.72
CA HIS A 70 26.67 -9.98 20.94
C HIS A 70 25.51 -9.77 21.92
N PRO A 71 25.57 -8.79 22.84
CA PRO A 71 24.52 -8.57 23.84
C PRO A 71 23.13 -8.34 23.23
N ALA A 72 23.06 -7.68 22.07
CA ALA A 72 21.82 -7.43 21.33
C ALA A 72 21.41 -8.54 20.34
N ILE A 73 22.07 -9.70 20.35
CA ILE A 73 21.73 -10.86 19.52
C ILE A 73 21.35 -12.02 20.43
N VAL A 74 20.26 -12.73 20.11
CA VAL A 74 19.86 -13.95 20.81
C VAL A 74 20.90 -15.04 20.55
N ALA A 75 21.56 -15.51 21.61
CA ALA A 75 22.61 -16.52 21.47
C ALA A 75 22.03 -17.91 21.17
N VAL A 76 22.62 -18.62 20.20
CA VAL A 76 22.35 -20.05 19.98
C VAL A 76 23.34 -20.87 20.81
N TYR A 77 22.80 -21.78 21.62
CA TYR A 77 23.59 -22.61 22.52
C TYR A 77 23.88 -24.01 21.97
N ASP A 78 22.91 -24.60 21.29
CA ASP A 78 23.01 -25.98 20.81
C ASP A 78 22.06 -26.24 19.64
N THR A 79 22.29 -27.32 18.90
CA THR A 79 21.39 -27.81 17.86
C THR A 79 21.41 -29.33 17.85
N GLY A 80 20.27 -29.93 17.54
CA GLY A 80 20.13 -31.38 17.51
C GLY A 80 18.93 -31.85 16.70
N GLU A 81 18.68 -33.15 16.76
CA GLU A 81 17.55 -33.80 16.13
C GLU A 81 16.85 -34.70 17.14
N ASP A 82 15.52 -34.64 17.16
CA ASP A 82 14.66 -35.52 17.92
C ASP A 82 14.13 -36.64 17.01
N ILE A 83 13.98 -37.84 17.55
CA ILE A 83 13.47 -38.98 16.82
C ILE A 83 12.01 -39.19 17.23
N VAL A 84 11.08 -38.81 16.36
CA VAL A 84 9.65 -38.98 16.60
C VAL A 84 9.16 -40.17 15.78
N THR A 85 8.62 -41.18 16.45
CA THR A 85 7.90 -42.27 15.79
C THR A 85 6.43 -41.91 15.74
N GLU A 86 5.91 -41.72 14.53
CA GLU A 86 4.49 -41.43 14.34
C GLU A 86 3.62 -42.65 14.64
N PRO A 87 2.31 -42.47 14.89
CA PRO A 87 1.36 -43.58 15.08
C PRO A 87 1.34 -44.57 13.90
N THR A 88 1.76 -44.12 12.72
CA THR A 88 1.92 -44.90 11.49
C THR A 88 3.17 -45.80 11.47
N GLY A 89 4.03 -45.71 12.49
CA GLY A 89 5.29 -46.45 12.59
C GLY A 89 6.46 -45.81 11.82
N VAL A 90 6.24 -44.68 11.15
CA VAL A 90 7.30 -43.95 10.42
C VAL A 90 8.15 -43.16 11.42
N VAL A 91 9.47 -43.30 11.30
CA VAL A 91 10.45 -42.57 12.12
C VAL A 91 10.85 -41.28 11.40
N ALA A 92 10.52 -40.13 12.00
CA ALA A 92 10.88 -38.81 11.50
C ALA A 92 11.97 -38.17 12.37
N HIS A 93 12.94 -37.52 11.73
CA HIS A 93 13.98 -36.73 12.39
C HIS A 93 13.54 -35.26 12.43
N VAL A 94 13.25 -34.76 13.62
CA VAL A 94 12.76 -33.40 13.81
C VAL A 94 13.90 -32.53 14.36
N PRO A 95 14.49 -31.63 13.57
CA PRO A 95 15.57 -30.78 14.04
C PRO A 95 15.08 -29.73 15.03
N PHE A 96 15.93 -29.41 16.01
CA PHE A 96 15.70 -28.37 17.00
C PHE A 96 16.95 -27.49 17.23
N ILE A 97 16.73 -26.26 17.68
CA ILE A 97 17.75 -25.29 18.04
C ILE A 97 17.45 -24.83 19.47
N VAL A 98 18.48 -24.87 20.32
CA VAL A 98 18.41 -24.36 21.69
C VAL A 98 19.08 -23.00 21.72
N MET A 99 18.35 -21.99 22.19
CA MET A 99 18.78 -20.60 22.20
C MET A 99 18.49 -19.93 23.56
N GLU A 100 19.07 -18.74 23.74
CA GLU A 100 18.80 -17.86 24.87
C GLU A 100 17.29 -17.63 25.02
N TYR A 101 16.76 -17.87 26.22
CA TYR A 101 15.42 -17.45 26.56
C TYR A 101 15.43 -15.96 26.91
N VAL A 102 14.76 -15.16 26.08
CA VAL A 102 14.59 -13.72 26.32
C VAL A 102 13.23 -13.51 26.99
N GLU A 103 13.24 -13.13 28.25
CA GLU A 103 12.03 -12.67 28.94
C GLU A 103 11.69 -11.27 28.43
N GLY A 104 10.46 -11.08 27.92
CA GLY A 104 10.06 -9.82 27.28
C GLY A 104 8.96 -9.99 26.24
N HIS A 105 8.72 -8.94 25.45
CA HIS A 105 7.76 -8.93 24.35
C HIS A 105 8.44 -8.59 23.03
N THR A 106 7.84 -8.97 21.91
CA THR A 106 8.33 -8.55 20.59
C THR A 106 7.92 -7.10 20.31
N VAL A 107 8.67 -6.41 19.46
CA VAL A 107 8.26 -5.06 18.99
C VAL A 107 6.92 -5.12 18.25
N ARG A 108 6.58 -6.27 17.64
CA ARG A 108 5.25 -6.50 17.05
C ARG A 108 4.15 -6.43 18.09
N ASP A 109 4.36 -6.97 19.29
CA ASP A 109 3.36 -6.95 20.35
C ASP A 109 3.11 -5.53 20.86
N ILE A 110 4.16 -4.69 20.88
CA ILE A 110 4.07 -3.27 21.25
C ILE A 110 3.25 -2.49 20.20
N LEU A 111 3.44 -2.80 18.92
CA LEU A 111 2.77 -2.13 17.80
C LEU A 111 1.37 -2.70 17.49
N ARG A 112 0.88 -3.68 18.26
CA ARG A 112 -0.36 -4.42 17.94
C ARG A 112 -1.60 -3.53 17.84
N ASP A 113 -1.65 -2.49 18.65
CA ASP A 113 -2.78 -1.55 18.71
C ASP A 113 -2.65 -0.41 17.69
N GLY A 114 -1.66 -0.46 16.80
CA GLY A 114 -1.39 0.57 15.79
C GLY A 114 -0.94 1.92 16.36
N SER A 115 -0.54 1.94 17.63
CA SER A 115 -0.06 3.15 18.31
C SER A 115 1.43 3.34 18.07
N ALA A 116 1.84 4.57 17.80
CA ALA A 116 3.25 4.92 17.72
C ALA A 116 3.94 4.73 19.07
N VAL A 117 5.21 4.34 19.03
CA VAL A 117 6.08 4.22 20.20
C VAL A 117 6.66 5.60 20.52
N PRO A 118 6.84 5.98 21.80
CA PRO A 118 7.52 7.22 22.16
C PRO A 118 8.84 7.38 21.40
N ILE A 119 9.11 8.58 20.92
CA ILE A 119 10.20 8.84 19.97
C ILE A 119 11.56 8.39 20.52
N GLU A 120 11.84 8.68 21.79
CA GLU A 120 13.07 8.27 22.45
C GLU A 120 13.22 6.74 22.44
N GLU A 121 12.15 6.01 22.76
CA GLU A 121 12.13 4.55 22.78
C GLU A 121 12.25 3.97 21.36
N ALA A 122 11.57 4.56 20.36
CA ALA A 122 11.71 4.17 18.96
C ALA A 122 13.17 4.29 18.46
N VAL A 123 13.85 5.37 18.86
CA VAL A 123 15.26 5.59 18.54
C VAL A 123 16.17 4.61 19.27
N GLU A 124 15.95 4.35 20.56
CA GLU A 124 16.72 3.38 21.35
C GLU A 124 16.59 1.94 20.80
N ILE A 125 15.37 1.52 20.44
CA ILE A 125 15.10 0.24 19.80
C ILE A 125 15.92 0.11 18.51
N THR A 126 15.85 1.14 17.66
CA THR A 126 16.52 1.14 16.36
C THR A 126 18.04 1.12 16.51
N ILE A 127 18.59 1.85 17.50
CA ILE A 127 20.01 1.82 17.85
C ILE A 127 20.45 0.41 18.29
N GLY A 128 19.65 -0.28 19.11
CA GLY A 128 19.92 -1.65 19.52
C GLY A 128 19.96 -2.64 18.36
N VAL A 129 19.01 -2.52 17.42
CA VAL A 129 18.98 -3.31 16.18
C VAL A 129 20.21 -3.03 15.32
N LEU A 130 20.56 -1.75 15.12
CA LEU A 130 21.74 -1.36 14.34
C LEU A 130 23.05 -1.84 14.97
N SER A 131 23.14 -1.89 16.30
CA SER A 131 24.29 -2.47 16.99
C SER A 131 24.44 -3.96 16.72
N ALA A 132 23.33 -4.70 16.68
CA ALA A 132 23.32 -6.13 16.34
C ALA A 132 23.72 -6.35 14.87
N LEU A 133 23.16 -5.55 13.95
CA LEU A 133 23.47 -5.60 12.52
C LEU A 133 24.92 -5.24 12.21
N GLU A 134 25.49 -4.22 12.85
CA GLU A 134 26.90 -3.86 12.69
C GLU A 134 27.82 -5.06 13.01
N TYR A 135 27.55 -5.74 14.13
CA TYR A 135 28.31 -6.91 14.54
C TYR A 135 28.15 -8.07 13.53
N SER A 136 26.93 -8.37 13.10
CA SER A 136 26.69 -9.46 12.16
C SER A 136 27.28 -9.19 10.78
N HIS A 137 27.19 -7.95 10.29
CA HIS A 137 27.74 -7.53 9.00
C HIS A 137 29.27 -7.62 9.00
N HIS A 138 29.94 -7.32 10.13
CA HIS A 138 31.39 -7.52 10.27
C HIS A 138 31.78 -9.02 10.23
N ALA A 139 30.90 -9.89 10.73
CA ALA A 139 31.03 -11.35 10.61
C ALA A 139 30.64 -11.89 9.21
N GLY A 140 30.25 -11.02 8.27
CA GLY A 140 29.81 -11.42 6.92
C GLY A 140 28.40 -12.02 6.86
N ILE A 141 27.59 -11.83 7.91
CA ILE A 141 26.25 -12.39 8.04
C ILE A 141 25.22 -11.26 7.90
N VAL A 142 24.41 -11.35 6.84
CA VAL A 142 23.26 -10.46 6.57
C VAL A 142 22.00 -11.10 7.14
N HIS A 143 21.17 -10.33 7.84
CA HIS A 143 19.99 -10.81 8.53
C HIS A 143 18.86 -11.22 7.55
N ARG A 144 18.55 -10.36 6.58
CA ARG A 144 17.57 -10.52 5.48
C ARG A 144 16.09 -10.52 5.86
N ASP A 145 15.75 -10.56 7.15
CA ASP A 145 14.35 -10.58 7.62
C ASP A 145 14.13 -9.66 8.82
N ILE A 146 14.66 -8.43 8.79
CA ILE A 146 14.44 -7.47 9.88
C ILE A 146 12.98 -6.99 9.86
N LYS A 147 12.28 -7.20 10.98
CA LYS A 147 10.86 -6.84 11.18
C LYS A 147 10.51 -6.83 12.69
N PRO A 148 9.40 -6.21 13.12
CA PRO A 148 9.01 -6.15 14.53
C PRO A 148 8.92 -7.50 15.24
N ALA A 149 8.55 -8.57 14.53
CA ALA A 149 8.45 -9.92 15.11
C ALA A 149 9.81 -10.55 15.47
N ASN A 150 10.91 -10.06 14.87
CA ASN A 150 12.27 -10.59 15.07
C ASN A 150 13.11 -9.71 16.01
N VAL A 151 12.47 -8.74 16.69
CA VAL A 151 13.10 -7.85 17.66
C VAL A 151 12.34 -7.97 18.98
N MET A 152 13.05 -8.27 20.07
CA MET A 152 12.50 -8.37 21.41
C MET A 152 13.05 -7.28 22.32
N LEU A 153 12.22 -6.89 23.27
CA LEU A 153 12.56 -5.97 24.35
C LEU A 153 12.41 -6.68 25.69
N THR A 154 13.50 -6.68 26.45
CA THR A 154 13.48 -7.18 27.84
C THR A 154 12.78 -6.19 28.76
N PRO A 155 12.30 -6.61 29.95
CA PRO A 155 11.79 -5.71 30.98
C PRO A 155 12.75 -4.58 31.40
N THR A 156 14.05 -4.76 31.11
CA THR A 156 15.09 -3.75 31.39
C THR A 156 15.31 -2.75 30.26
N GLY A 157 14.59 -2.87 29.14
CA GLY A 157 14.74 -2.05 27.94
C GLY A 157 15.84 -2.52 26.98
N ALA A 158 16.57 -3.60 27.30
CA ALA A 158 17.58 -4.15 26.39
C ALA A 158 16.93 -4.79 25.15
N VAL A 159 17.47 -4.47 23.97
CA VAL A 159 17.04 -4.99 22.66
C VAL A 159 17.74 -6.31 22.36
N LYS A 160 16.99 -7.27 21.82
CA LYS A 160 17.48 -8.58 21.36
C LYS A 160 16.95 -8.88 19.96
N VAL A 161 17.84 -9.02 18.99
CA VAL A 161 17.51 -9.43 17.62
C VAL A 161 17.67 -10.95 17.50
N MET A 162 16.68 -11.59 16.88
CA MET A 162 16.63 -13.04 16.69
C MET A 162 16.49 -13.43 15.21
N ASP A 163 16.61 -14.72 14.91
CA ASP A 163 16.43 -15.29 13.57
C ASP A 163 17.41 -14.74 12.51
N PHE A 164 18.69 -14.62 12.89
CA PHE A 164 19.77 -14.25 11.97
C PHE A 164 19.94 -15.29 10.86
N GLY A 165 19.57 -14.88 9.65
CA GLY A 165 19.84 -15.62 8.42
C GLY A 165 18.91 -16.82 8.22
N ILE A 166 17.84 -16.62 7.45
CA ILE A 166 17.67 -17.13 6.08
C ILE A 166 16.31 -16.65 5.56
N ALA A 167 16.34 -15.72 4.61
CA ALA A 167 15.28 -15.61 3.62
C ALA A 167 15.90 -15.47 2.21
N ARG A 168 15.44 -16.35 1.32
CA ARG A 168 15.78 -16.54 -0.09
C ARG A 168 17.26 -16.81 -0.38
N ALA A 169 17.61 -18.09 -0.46
CA ALA A 169 18.68 -18.48 -1.38
C ALA A 169 18.26 -18.03 -2.78
N VAL A 170 19.23 -17.57 -3.58
CA VAL A 170 19.04 -17.01 -4.93
C VAL A 170 18.27 -17.97 -5.88
N ALA A 171 18.10 -19.24 -5.50
CA ALA A 171 17.32 -20.24 -6.23
C ALA A 171 15.78 -20.17 -5.99
N ASP A 172 15.31 -19.54 -4.92
CA ASP A 172 13.87 -19.52 -4.56
C ASP A 172 13.12 -18.26 -5.03
N SER A 173 13.83 -17.21 -5.45
CA SER A 173 13.21 -15.93 -5.83
C SER A 173 12.20 -16.03 -6.98
N ALA A 174 12.27 -17.08 -7.81
CA ALA A 174 11.33 -17.31 -8.90
C ALA A 174 10.19 -18.31 -8.56
N ALA A 175 10.39 -19.21 -7.61
CA ALA A 175 9.46 -20.32 -7.33
C ALA A 175 8.51 -20.04 -6.14
N THR A 176 8.95 -19.27 -5.15
CA THR A 176 8.13 -19.01 -3.94
C THR A 176 7.21 -17.77 -4.05
N MET A 177 7.22 -17.06 -5.18
CA MET A 177 6.25 -15.98 -5.43
C MET A 177 4.94 -16.51 -6.03
N THR A 178 4.96 -17.73 -6.58
CA THR A 178 3.81 -18.38 -7.25
C THR A 178 3.26 -19.58 -6.49
N ALA A 179 3.93 -20.07 -5.43
CA ALA A 179 3.44 -21.15 -4.59
C ALA A 179 2.78 -20.62 -3.30
N THR A 180 1.52 -20.98 -3.16
CA THR A 180 0.51 -20.54 -2.20
C THR A 180 0.85 -20.83 -0.72
N GLN A 181 0.39 -19.94 0.17
CA GLN A 181 -0.14 -20.24 1.52
C GLN A 181 0.76 -20.51 2.75
N ALA A 182 2.07 -20.18 2.78
CA ALA A 182 2.86 -20.38 4.02
C ALA A 182 3.57 -19.16 4.65
N VAL A 183 3.53 -17.96 4.08
CA VAL A 183 4.23 -16.79 4.67
C VAL A 183 3.34 -15.53 4.61
N ILE A 184 2.32 -15.53 5.46
CA ILE A 184 1.48 -14.36 5.74
C ILE A 184 2.31 -13.39 6.59
N GLY A 185 2.77 -12.26 6.03
CA GLY A 185 3.28 -11.12 6.80
C GLY A 185 4.67 -10.54 6.47
N THR A 186 5.45 -11.10 5.53
CA THR A 186 6.88 -10.67 5.37
C THR A 186 7.11 -9.57 4.32
N ALA A 187 6.14 -9.25 3.45
CA ALA A 187 6.39 -8.31 2.35
C ALA A 187 6.56 -6.84 2.79
N GLN A 188 6.05 -6.46 3.97
CA GLN A 188 6.01 -5.07 4.47
C GLN A 188 7.38 -4.47 4.85
N TYR A 189 8.41 -5.32 5.01
CA TYR A 189 9.75 -4.90 5.41
C TYR A 189 10.80 -5.28 4.37
N LEU A 190 10.35 -5.67 3.18
CA LEU A 190 11.20 -6.25 2.16
C LEU A 190 11.95 -5.16 1.39
N SER A 191 13.26 -5.32 1.19
CA SER A 191 14.03 -4.33 0.44
C SER A 191 13.73 -4.37 -1.07
N PRO A 192 13.91 -3.26 -1.82
CA PRO A 192 13.66 -3.23 -3.26
C PRO A 192 14.42 -4.33 -4.03
N GLU A 193 15.67 -4.59 -3.66
CA GLU A 193 16.50 -5.65 -4.23
C GLU A 193 15.98 -7.06 -3.88
N GLN A 194 15.45 -7.28 -2.67
CA GLN A 194 14.78 -8.54 -2.33
C GLN A 194 13.50 -8.74 -3.16
N ALA A 195 12.75 -7.66 -3.45
CA ALA A 195 11.51 -7.73 -4.22
C ALA A 195 11.77 -8.09 -5.68
N ARG A 196 12.88 -7.58 -6.24
CA ARG A 196 13.33 -7.91 -7.58
C ARG A 196 14.09 -9.25 -7.67
N GLY A 197 14.38 -9.88 -6.55
CA GLY A 197 15.20 -11.10 -6.51
C GLY A 197 16.68 -10.87 -6.86
N GLU A 198 17.17 -9.63 -6.69
CA GLU A 198 18.58 -9.27 -6.88
C GLU A 198 19.45 -9.79 -5.72
N GLN A 199 20.78 -9.62 -5.83
CA GLN A 199 21.69 -9.93 -4.72
C GLN A 199 21.45 -8.98 -3.54
N VAL A 200 21.23 -9.59 -2.38
CA VAL A 200 20.96 -8.95 -1.08
C VAL A 200 22.28 -8.80 -0.33
N ASP A 201 22.54 -7.59 0.17
CA ASP A 201 23.72 -7.25 0.95
C ASP A 201 23.33 -6.58 2.29
N ALA A 202 24.32 -6.13 3.06
CA ALA A 202 24.12 -5.47 4.35
C ALA A 202 23.18 -4.26 4.29
N ARG A 203 23.12 -3.54 3.16
CA ARG A 203 22.27 -2.35 2.98
C ARG A 203 20.80 -2.70 2.78
N SER A 204 20.49 -3.96 2.49
CA SER A 204 19.11 -4.47 2.53
C SER A 204 18.57 -4.48 3.95
N ASP A 205 19.38 -4.90 4.94
CA ASP A 205 18.96 -4.86 6.35
C ASP A 205 18.76 -3.42 6.84
N LEU A 206 19.55 -2.46 6.34
CA LEU A 206 19.40 -1.04 6.66
C LEU A 206 18.09 -0.47 6.12
N TYR A 207 17.66 -0.91 4.94
CA TYR A 207 16.35 -0.53 4.39
C TYR A 207 15.20 -1.09 5.23
N SER A 208 15.26 -2.39 5.58
CA SER A 208 14.26 -3.02 6.45
C SER A 208 14.23 -2.38 7.85
N THR A 209 15.39 -1.97 8.36
CA THR A 209 15.50 -1.18 9.62
C THR A 209 14.87 0.20 9.47
N GLY A 210 14.97 0.83 8.30
CA GLY A 210 14.24 2.06 7.98
C GLY A 210 12.71 1.86 7.98
N CYS A 211 12.23 0.70 7.51
CA CYS A 211 10.80 0.34 7.58
C CYS A 211 10.36 0.15 9.04
N LEU A 212 11.18 -0.53 9.85
CA LEU A 212 10.95 -0.70 11.28
C LEU A 212 10.90 0.65 12.02
N LEU A 213 11.86 1.56 11.76
CA LEU A 213 11.89 2.90 12.34
C LEU A 213 10.64 3.70 11.94
N PHE A 214 10.25 3.65 10.67
CA PHE A 214 9.04 4.31 10.19
C PHE A 214 7.80 3.83 10.96
N GLU A 215 7.66 2.53 11.16
CA GLU A 215 6.52 1.96 11.88
C GLU A 215 6.53 2.27 13.37
N LEU A 216 7.69 2.24 14.02
CA LEU A 216 7.83 2.67 15.41
C LEU A 216 7.37 4.12 15.59
N LEU A 217 7.69 5.00 14.65
CA LEU A 217 7.34 6.43 14.70
C LEU A 217 5.88 6.73 14.33
N THR A 218 5.23 5.88 13.55
CA THR A 218 3.90 6.19 12.97
C THR A 218 2.80 5.20 13.35
N GLY A 219 3.13 4.07 13.97
CA GLY A 219 2.21 2.97 14.28
C GLY A 219 1.82 2.11 13.07
N ARG A 220 2.37 2.38 11.87
CA ARG A 220 2.07 1.65 10.63
C ARG A 220 3.30 1.50 9.74
N PRO A 221 3.44 0.41 8.96
CA PRO A 221 4.54 0.29 8.00
C PRO A 221 4.43 1.34 6.88
N PRO A 222 5.54 1.66 6.17
CA PRO A 222 5.54 2.68 5.12
C PRO A 222 4.65 2.31 3.93
N PHE A 223 4.49 1.01 3.67
CA PHE A 223 3.76 0.46 2.54
C PHE A 223 2.76 -0.60 3.00
N THR A 224 1.53 -0.50 2.50
CA THR A 224 0.40 -1.37 2.83
C THR A 224 -0.41 -1.62 1.57
N GLY A 225 -0.95 -2.83 1.42
CA GLY A 225 -1.80 -3.18 0.29
C GLY A 225 -2.45 -4.55 0.46
N ASP A 226 -3.47 -4.80 -0.35
CA ASP A 226 -4.35 -5.98 -0.22
C ASP A 226 -3.69 -7.29 -0.68
N SER A 227 -2.50 -7.21 -1.30
CA SER A 227 -1.71 -8.37 -1.67
C SER A 227 -0.22 -8.16 -1.40
N LEU A 228 0.50 -9.26 -1.13
CA LEU A 228 1.96 -9.25 -0.94
C LEU A 228 2.70 -8.71 -2.17
N VAL A 229 2.16 -8.95 -3.36
CA VAL A 229 2.72 -8.46 -4.63
C VAL A 229 2.56 -6.95 -4.75
N SER A 230 1.41 -6.40 -4.32
CA SER A 230 1.18 -4.95 -4.27
C SER A 230 2.21 -4.27 -3.36
N VAL A 231 2.37 -4.75 -2.12
CA VAL A 231 3.36 -4.21 -1.18
C VAL A 231 4.79 -4.31 -1.72
N ALA A 232 5.15 -5.44 -2.35
CA ALA A 232 6.46 -5.58 -3.01
C ALA A 232 6.65 -4.58 -4.17
N TYR A 233 5.60 -4.31 -4.95
CA TYR A 233 5.63 -3.30 -6.01
C TYR A 233 5.88 -1.89 -5.44
N GLN A 234 5.21 -1.54 -4.34
CA GLN A 234 5.40 -0.26 -3.64
C GLN A 234 6.84 -0.10 -3.15
N HIS A 235 7.43 -1.16 -2.56
CA HIS A 235 8.84 -1.15 -2.20
C HIS A 235 9.76 -0.91 -3.41
N VAL A 236 9.43 -1.41 -4.59
CA VAL A 236 10.26 -1.23 -5.80
C VAL A 236 10.07 0.12 -6.48
N ARG A 237 8.85 0.66 -6.52
CA ARG A 237 8.48 1.78 -7.39
C ARG A 237 8.00 3.04 -6.67
N GLU A 238 7.27 2.90 -5.56
CA GLU A 238 6.64 4.04 -4.90
C GLU A 238 7.59 4.71 -3.91
N ALA A 239 7.59 6.04 -3.88
CA ALA A 239 8.33 6.79 -2.87
C ALA A 239 7.70 6.54 -1.49
N ALA A 240 8.54 6.34 -0.47
CA ALA A 240 8.03 6.21 0.88
C ALA A 240 7.43 7.55 1.33
N PRO A 241 6.29 7.54 2.04
CA PRO A 241 5.78 8.74 2.69
C PRO A 241 6.75 9.19 3.80
N VAL A 242 6.67 10.47 4.16
CA VAL A 242 7.46 11.04 5.26
C VAL A 242 6.78 10.72 6.59
N PRO A 243 7.49 10.26 7.64
CA PRO A 243 6.88 9.95 8.93
C PRO A 243 6.00 11.08 9.50
N SER A 244 6.47 12.34 9.42
CA SER A 244 5.72 13.51 9.86
C SER A 244 4.38 13.78 9.15
N SER A 245 4.13 13.16 7.99
CA SER A 245 2.82 13.23 7.33
C SER A 245 1.75 12.39 8.03
N PHE A 246 2.15 11.40 8.84
CA PHE A 246 1.24 10.61 9.66
C PHE A 246 1.27 11.01 11.13
N ALA A 247 2.44 11.34 11.67
CA ALA A 247 2.65 11.69 13.07
C ALA A 247 3.36 13.05 13.18
N SER A 248 2.59 14.12 13.42
CA SER A 248 3.08 15.50 13.37
C SER A 248 4.11 15.87 14.45
N ASP A 249 4.24 15.04 15.48
CA ASP A 249 5.20 15.16 16.56
C ASP A 249 6.61 14.64 16.18
N VAL A 250 6.75 13.93 15.05
CA VAL A 250 8.05 13.45 14.55
C VAL A 250 8.92 14.62 14.09
N PRO A 251 10.13 14.81 14.67
CA PRO A 251 11.06 15.84 14.26
C PRO A 251 11.59 15.64 12.84
N GLU A 252 11.86 16.75 12.14
CA GLU A 252 12.46 16.76 10.79
C GLU A 252 13.75 15.93 10.71
N SER A 253 14.56 15.89 11.78
CA SER A 253 15.77 15.07 11.82
C SER A 253 15.49 13.58 11.66
N LEU A 254 14.38 13.08 12.23
CA LEU A 254 13.97 11.68 12.09
C LEU A 254 13.31 11.40 10.73
N ASP A 255 12.62 12.37 10.14
CA ASP A 255 12.17 12.27 8.75
C ASP A 255 13.38 12.08 7.82
N ARG A 256 14.41 12.93 7.94
CA ARG A 256 15.62 12.87 7.11
C ARG A 256 16.33 11.52 7.24
N ILE A 257 16.49 11.02 8.47
CA ILE A 257 17.13 9.74 8.74
C ILE A 257 16.33 8.59 8.13
N THR A 258 15.02 8.56 8.36
CA THR A 258 14.13 7.50 7.87
C THR A 258 14.09 7.50 6.34
N MET A 259 13.99 8.67 5.71
CA MET A 259 13.96 8.79 4.25
C MET A 259 15.29 8.41 3.60
N LYS A 260 16.44 8.70 4.24
CA LYS A 260 17.75 8.20 3.77
C LYS A 260 17.81 6.67 3.82
N ALA A 261 17.32 6.04 4.89
CA ALA A 261 17.26 4.57 4.99
C ALA A 261 16.32 3.95 3.94
N LEU A 262 15.18 4.59 3.67
CA LEU A 262 14.16 4.13 2.71
C LEU A 262 14.42 4.52 1.25
N THR A 263 15.61 5.06 0.94
CA THR A 263 16.00 5.37 -0.45
C THR A 263 16.05 4.11 -1.29
N LYS A 264 15.54 4.15 -2.52
CA LYS A 264 15.41 2.93 -3.35
C LYS A 264 16.75 2.46 -3.89
N ASP A 265 17.61 3.38 -4.32
CA ASP A 265 18.97 3.08 -4.71
C ASP A 265 19.82 2.71 -3.49
N ARG A 266 20.44 1.52 -3.52
CA ARG A 266 21.25 1.00 -2.42
C ARG A 266 22.48 1.85 -2.15
N GLU A 267 23.08 2.47 -3.18
CA GLU A 267 24.31 3.27 -3.02
C GLU A 267 24.04 4.63 -2.38
N ALA A 268 22.79 5.11 -2.46
CA ALA A 268 22.36 6.36 -1.86
C ALA A 268 21.85 6.22 -0.42
N ARG A 269 21.70 4.99 0.10
CA ARG A 269 21.37 4.70 1.51
C ARG A 269 22.59 4.91 2.41
N TYR A 270 22.42 4.66 3.70
CA TYR A 270 23.55 4.48 4.62
C TYR A 270 24.47 3.36 4.12
N SER A 271 25.78 3.61 4.18
CA SER A 271 26.76 2.63 3.69
C SER A 271 26.94 1.45 4.65
N ASN A 272 26.70 1.66 5.94
CA ASN A 272 26.81 0.66 6.99
C ASN A 272 25.94 1.01 8.21
N ALA A 273 25.74 0.05 9.11
CA ALA A 273 24.92 0.21 10.31
C ALA A 273 25.48 1.26 11.29
N ALA A 274 26.80 1.44 11.36
CA ALA A 274 27.43 2.42 12.24
C ALA A 274 27.10 3.87 11.84
N GLU A 275 27.07 4.17 10.54
CA GLU A 275 26.68 5.48 10.01
C GLU A 275 25.22 5.81 10.36
N PHE A 276 24.32 4.84 10.17
CA PHE A 276 22.91 5.00 10.54
C PHE A 276 22.75 5.20 12.05
N ARG A 277 23.45 4.40 12.87
CA ARG A 277 23.41 4.53 14.33
C ARG A 277 23.91 5.90 14.78
N ALA A 278 24.99 6.40 14.18
CA ALA A 278 25.59 7.68 14.54
C ALA A 278 24.62 8.86 14.32
N ASP A 279 23.83 8.84 13.25
CA ASP A 279 22.80 9.87 13.00
C ASP A 279 21.67 9.80 14.04
N LEU A 280 21.21 8.60 14.43
CA LEU A 280 20.21 8.43 15.49
C LEU A 280 20.72 8.89 16.86
N GLU A 281 21.96 8.53 17.23
CA GLU A 281 22.59 9.02 18.46
C GLU A 281 22.78 10.55 18.44
N ALA A 282 23.01 11.15 17.27
CA ALA A 282 23.08 12.60 17.15
C ALA A 282 21.73 13.25 17.49
N VAL A 283 20.60 12.65 17.06
CA VAL A 283 19.26 13.13 17.42
C VAL A 283 19.03 13.10 18.94
N LEU A 284 19.38 12.00 19.62
CA LEU A 284 19.26 11.90 21.08
C LEU A 284 20.09 12.97 21.82
N ARG A 285 21.21 13.40 21.23
CA ARG A 285 22.08 14.45 21.79
C ARG A 285 21.71 15.87 21.34
N GLY A 286 20.66 16.05 20.55
CA GLY A 286 20.27 17.34 19.97
C GLY A 286 21.28 17.90 18.96
N GLY A 287 22.07 17.02 18.32
CA GLY A 287 23.10 17.36 17.35
C GLY A 287 22.60 17.44 15.90
N VAL A 288 23.51 17.75 14.97
CA VAL A 288 23.22 17.81 13.53
C VAL A 288 23.40 16.43 12.90
N VAL A 289 22.42 16.02 12.09
CA VAL A 289 22.42 14.74 11.36
C VAL A 289 23.05 14.89 9.97
N SER A 290 23.73 13.85 9.50
CA SER A 290 24.36 13.77 8.17
C SER A 290 23.34 13.52 7.05
N ALA A 291 22.19 12.90 7.36
CA ALA A 291 21.12 12.65 6.40
C ALA A 291 20.64 13.93 5.65
N PRO A 292 20.49 13.92 4.32
CA PRO A 292 20.14 15.13 3.56
C PRO A 292 18.71 15.62 3.86
N PRO A 293 18.38 16.90 3.60
CA PRO A 293 17.01 17.41 3.73
C PRO A 293 16.03 16.68 2.80
N VAL A 294 14.80 16.44 3.28
CA VAL A 294 13.77 15.61 2.63
C VAL A 294 13.37 16.11 1.22
N GLY A 295 13.61 17.39 0.90
CA GLY A 295 13.34 17.97 -0.43
C GLY A 295 14.46 17.86 -1.47
N MET A 296 15.68 17.46 -1.10
CA MET A 296 16.82 17.34 -2.04
C MET A 296 17.04 15.91 -2.55
N ALA A 297 16.44 14.90 -1.93
CA ALA A 297 16.53 13.50 -2.40
C ALA A 297 15.74 13.26 -3.70
N ALA A 298 14.69 14.05 -3.96
CA ALA A 298 13.85 13.93 -5.16
C ALA A 298 14.48 14.55 -6.44
N VAL A 299 15.47 15.44 -6.32
CA VAL A 299 16.09 16.13 -7.46
C VAL A 299 17.27 15.37 -8.10
N SER A 300 17.70 14.25 -7.51
CA SER A 300 18.75 13.39 -8.12
C SER A 300 18.19 12.34 -9.09
N ALA A 301 16.87 12.29 -9.29
CA ALA A 301 16.20 11.35 -10.21
C ALA A 301 15.93 11.94 -11.61
N VAL A 302 16.65 12.98 -12.01
CA VAL A 302 16.64 13.45 -13.41
C VAL A 302 17.78 12.75 -14.15
N PRO A 303 17.54 11.98 -15.22
CA PRO A 303 18.62 11.44 -16.02
C PRO A 303 19.35 12.61 -16.68
N ALA A 304 20.63 12.78 -16.36
CA ALA A 304 21.49 13.70 -17.08
C ALA A 304 21.67 13.18 -18.52
N THR A 305 20.81 13.62 -19.43
CA THR A 305 21.05 13.56 -20.86
C THR A 305 22.04 14.66 -21.23
N ASP A 306 23.17 14.24 -21.78
CA ASP A 306 24.16 15.03 -22.52
C ASP A 306 24.77 16.27 -21.84
N ALA A 307 25.94 16.07 -21.24
CA ALA A 307 26.98 17.10 -21.20
C ALA A 307 28.39 16.48 -21.34
N THR A 308 28.96 16.77 -22.51
CA THR A 308 30.26 16.51 -23.10
C THR A 308 31.51 16.82 -22.24
N GLN A 309 32.38 15.81 -22.14
CA GLN A 309 33.86 15.81 -21.97
C GLN A 309 34.56 16.57 -20.82
N VAL A 310 35.49 15.87 -20.14
CA VAL A 310 36.96 16.07 -20.34
C VAL A 310 37.74 14.79 -19.96
N MET A 311 38.58 14.28 -20.88
CA MET A 311 39.55 13.18 -20.66
C MET A 311 40.93 13.73 -20.29
N SER A 312 41.70 12.98 -19.48
CA SER A 312 43.17 12.92 -19.51
C SER A 312 43.72 11.75 -18.66
N PRO A 313 44.95 11.27 -18.90
CA PRO A 313 45.18 9.88 -19.31
C PRO A 313 45.93 9.04 -18.26
N THR A 314 45.88 7.72 -18.38
CA THR A 314 46.84 6.84 -17.68
C THR A 314 47.44 5.82 -18.63
N ALA A 315 48.74 5.66 -18.46
CA ALA A 315 49.70 5.14 -19.41
C ALA A 315 49.63 3.62 -19.63
N THR A 316 49.76 3.28 -20.91
CA THR A 316 50.07 1.97 -21.47
C THR A 316 51.47 1.50 -21.06
N THR A 317 51.60 0.25 -20.62
CA THR A 317 52.83 -0.54 -20.75
C THR A 317 52.51 -1.85 -21.46
N ILE A 318 53.39 -2.21 -22.40
CA ILE A 318 53.21 -3.12 -23.53
C ILE A 318 53.83 -4.49 -23.22
N ALA A 319 53.05 -5.57 -23.44
CA ALA A 319 53.27 -6.87 -24.15
C ALA A 319 54.65 -7.61 -24.08
N PRO A 320 54.77 -8.95 -24.35
CA PRO A 320 54.19 -9.60 -25.55
C PRO A 320 53.75 -11.09 -25.50
N THR A 321 53.06 -11.40 -26.59
CA THR A 321 52.49 -12.62 -27.22
C THR A 321 53.41 -13.83 -27.47
N GLN A 322 52.89 -15.07 -27.40
CA GLN A 322 53.11 -16.25 -28.29
C GLN A 322 52.03 -17.33 -27.94
N ALA A 323 51.08 -17.75 -28.80
CA ALA A 323 51.10 -18.75 -29.90
C ALA A 323 51.01 -20.26 -29.48
N PHE A 324 49.98 -20.96 -30.00
CA PHE A 324 49.63 -22.42 -29.97
C PHE A 324 50.68 -23.34 -30.70
N PRO A 325 50.66 -24.72 -30.74
CA PRO A 325 49.52 -25.67 -30.65
C PRO A 325 49.89 -27.07 -29.97
N PRO A 326 49.36 -28.30 -30.30
CA PRO A 326 49.02 -29.34 -29.29
C PRO A 326 49.82 -30.68 -29.38
N ALA A 327 49.84 -31.49 -28.31
CA ALA A 327 50.00 -32.97 -28.33
C ALA A 327 50.05 -33.59 -26.91
N THR A 328 49.43 -34.76 -26.78
CA THR A 328 49.39 -35.76 -25.69
C THR A 328 50.68 -36.63 -25.64
N PRO A 329 50.77 -37.80 -24.94
CA PRO A 329 50.37 -38.26 -23.59
C PRO A 329 51.50 -39.06 -22.86
N TRP A 330 51.33 -39.39 -21.56
CA TRP A 330 51.33 -40.76 -20.96
C TRP A 330 51.64 -40.75 -19.46
N GLY A 331 50.96 -41.63 -18.69
CA GLY A 331 51.48 -42.04 -17.38
C GLY A 331 50.55 -42.71 -16.36
N SER A 332 49.65 -43.64 -16.74
CA SER A 332 49.24 -44.69 -15.78
C SER A 332 48.76 -45.97 -16.49
N THR A 333 49.61 -46.99 -16.45
CA THR A 333 49.34 -48.41 -16.76
C THR A 333 48.56 -49.06 -15.59
N GLY A 334 47.66 -50.03 -15.78
CA GLY A 334 47.20 -50.69 -16.98
C GLY A 334 46.07 -51.70 -16.72
N ILE A 335 45.35 -52.02 -17.80
CA ILE A 335 44.83 -53.34 -18.27
C ILE A 335 43.94 -54.12 -17.27
N GLY A 336 42.63 -54.35 -17.47
CA GLY A 336 41.90 -54.80 -18.68
C GLY A 336 41.79 -56.34 -18.65
N ASN A 337 40.70 -57.04 -18.95
CA ASN A 337 39.48 -56.71 -19.66
C ASN A 337 38.44 -57.83 -19.43
N ASP A 338 37.18 -57.46 -19.63
CA ASP A 338 36.01 -58.35 -19.68
C ASP A 338 35.90 -59.16 -20.99
N LEU A 339 35.06 -60.20 -20.87
CA LEU A 339 34.13 -60.79 -21.83
C LEU A 339 34.55 -61.89 -22.85
N ALA A 340 33.88 -63.04 -22.66
CA ALA A 340 33.03 -63.74 -23.64
C ALA A 340 33.57 -64.90 -24.50
N ALA A 341 32.79 -65.99 -24.40
CA ALA A 341 32.32 -66.91 -25.45
C ALA A 341 33.21 -68.11 -25.89
N ALA A 342 32.66 -69.28 -25.53
CA ALA A 342 32.36 -70.46 -26.37
C ALA A 342 33.50 -71.30 -26.99
N GLY A 343 33.38 -72.62 -26.81
CA GLY A 343 33.93 -73.62 -27.76
C GLY A 343 34.53 -74.89 -27.15
N SER A 344 33.64 -75.86 -26.88
CA SER A 344 33.68 -77.31 -27.16
C SER A 344 34.88 -78.25 -26.89
N ASP A 345 34.47 -79.47 -26.49
CA ASP A 345 34.97 -80.84 -26.78
C ASP A 345 35.82 -81.64 -25.77
N GLU A 346 35.21 -82.78 -25.35
CA GLU A 346 35.73 -84.16 -25.20
C GLU A 346 36.80 -84.45 -24.09
N ASP A 347 36.84 -85.56 -23.33
CA ASP A 347 36.05 -86.77 -23.17
C ASP A 347 36.51 -87.52 -21.87
N ASP A 348 35.65 -88.44 -21.41
CA ASP A 348 35.89 -89.71 -20.68
C ASP A 348 36.21 -89.83 -19.16
N ASP A 349 35.21 -90.45 -18.49
CA ASP A 349 35.24 -91.59 -17.54
C ASP A 349 35.93 -91.52 -16.16
N GLU A 350 35.17 -91.70 -15.06
CA GLU A 350 34.84 -93.05 -14.54
C GLU A 350 33.94 -92.99 -13.26
N ASN A 351 33.22 -94.09 -13.06
CA ASN A 351 32.04 -94.26 -12.22
C ASN A 351 32.34 -94.77 -10.79
N LYS A 352 31.50 -94.42 -9.80
CA LYS A 352 30.83 -95.32 -8.82
C LYS A 352 30.21 -94.56 -7.63
N ARG A 353 28.89 -94.67 -7.48
CA ARG A 353 28.16 -94.49 -6.20
C ARG A 353 27.67 -95.86 -5.71
N PRO A 354 27.44 -96.00 -4.40
CA PRO A 354 26.10 -96.42 -3.94
C PRO A 354 25.72 -95.71 -2.60
N TRP A 355 24.66 -94.88 -2.45
CA TRP A 355 23.19 -95.09 -2.45
C TRP A 355 22.54 -95.66 -1.15
N LEU A 356 22.62 -95.02 0.02
CA LEU A 356 21.80 -95.49 1.15
C LEU A 356 21.22 -94.46 2.12
N ILE A 357 21.31 -93.15 1.83
CA ILE A 357 20.88 -92.10 2.78
C ILE A 357 19.54 -91.42 2.37
N TRP A 358 19.07 -91.58 1.13
CA TRP A 358 17.94 -90.78 0.60
C TRP A 358 16.53 -91.35 0.86
N VAL A 359 16.40 -92.58 1.37
CA VAL A 359 15.08 -93.20 1.58
C VAL A 359 14.40 -92.74 2.89
N LEU A 360 15.17 -92.35 3.91
CA LEU A 360 14.62 -91.91 5.20
C LEU A 360 14.15 -90.44 5.22
N VAL A 361 14.73 -89.59 4.37
CA VAL A 361 14.36 -88.16 4.27
C VAL A 361 13.02 -87.99 3.53
N GLY A 362 12.72 -88.86 2.55
CA GLY A 362 11.48 -88.77 1.76
C GLY A 362 10.20 -89.06 2.55
N ILE A 363 10.24 -89.92 3.57
CA ILE A 363 9.05 -90.31 4.35
C ILE A 363 8.68 -89.22 5.38
N ALA A 364 9.67 -88.52 5.95
CA ALA A 364 9.43 -87.43 6.88
C ALA A 364 8.81 -86.19 6.19
N VAL A 365 9.22 -85.90 4.95
CA VAL A 365 8.69 -84.78 4.16
C VAL A 365 7.23 -85.03 3.74
N LEU A 366 6.87 -86.27 3.40
CA LEU A 366 5.49 -86.62 3.02
C LEU A 366 4.51 -86.60 4.20
N ALA A 367 4.95 -86.92 5.42
CA ALA A 367 4.12 -86.85 6.62
C ALA A 367 3.82 -85.40 7.03
N VAL A 368 4.80 -84.49 6.90
CA VAL A 368 4.60 -83.06 7.15
C VAL A 368 3.72 -82.42 6.08
N ALA A 369 3.92 -82.78 4.80
CA ALA A 369 3.07 -82.31 3.71
C ALA A 369 1.61 -82.78 3.85
N GLY A 370 1.38 -84.00 4.33
CA GLY A 370 0.04 -84.53 4.60
C GLY A 370 -0.69 -83.83 5.75
N ILE A 371 0.03 -83.48 6.83
CA ILE A 371 -0.53 -82.74 7.98
C ILE A 371 -0.83 -81.29 7.59
N VAL A 372 0.03 -80.64 6.78
CA VAL A 372 -0.22 -79.30 6.24
C VAL A 372 -1.39 -79.31 5.26
N ALA A 373 -1.51 -80.30 4.38
CA ALA A 373 -2.63 -80.43 3.46
C ALA A 373 -3.97 -80.67 4.19
N LEU A 374 -3.96 -81.40 5.31
CA LEU A 374 -5.16 -81.69 6.11
C LEU A 374 -5.57 -80.50 7.00
N LEU A 375 -4.60 -79.66 7.43
CA LEU A 375 -4.88 -78.40 8.12
C LEU A 375 -5.38 -77.30 7.17
N VAL A 376 -4.91 -77.28 5.92
CA VAL A 376 -5.39 -76.35 4.88
C VAL A 376 -6.75 -76.78 4.31
N ALA A 377 -7.04 -78.08 4.24
CA ALA A 377 -8.33 -78.58 3.72
C ALA A 377 -9.52 -78.41 4.68
N ASN A 378 -9.30 -78.00 5.93
CA ASN A 378 -10.35 -77.85 6.95
C ASN A 378 -10.48 -76.41 7.51
N SER A 379 -9.83 -75.44 6.88
CA SER A 379 -10.03 -74.00 7.12
C SER A 379 -10.53 -73.39 5.81
N GLY A 380 -11.85 -73.25 5.67
CA GLY A 380 -12.40 -72.45 4.57
C GLY A 380 -11.88 -71.00 4.70
N PRO A 381 -11.56 -70.32 3.60
CA PRO A 381 -11.34 -68.88 3.68
C PRO A 381 -12.67 -68.27 4.14
N ASP A 382 -12.64 -67.54 5.26
CA ASP A 382 -13.68 -66.56 5.52
C ASP A 382 -13.57 -65.53 4.39
N ASP A 383 -14.42 -65.63 3.36
CA ASP A 383 -14.54 -64.58 2.35
C ASP A 383 -14.89 -63.29 3.11
N PRO A 384 -14.10 -62.20 2.98
CA PRO A 384 -14.44 -60.94 3.62
C PRO A 384 -15.81 -60.52 3.09
N LYS A 385 -16.76 -60.28 4.01
CA LYS A 385 -18.07 -59.74 3.64
C LYS A 385 -17.84 -58.34 3.05
N THR A 386 -18.07 -58.20 1.76
CA THR A 386 -18.01 -56.92 1.06
C THR A 386 -19.38 -56.25 1.04
N VAL A 387 -19.38 -54.93 0.98
CA VAL A 387 -20.57 -54.09 0.79
C VAL A 387 -20.26 -53.06 -0.32
N ALA A 388 -21.25 -52.76 -1.16
CA ALA A 388 -21.10 -51.76 -2.20
C ALA A 388 -21.25 -50.35 -1.62
N VAL A 389 -20.37 -49.41 -1.99
CA VAL A 389 -20.47 -48.01 -1.59
C VAL A 389 -21.79 -47.41 -2.13
N PRO A 390 -22.67 -46.86 -1.27
CA PRO A 390 -23.94 -46.28 -1.69
C PRO A 390 -23.76 -45.00 -2.52
N THR A 391 -24.78 -44.64 -3.31
CA THR A 391 -24.81 -43.37 -4.06
C THR A 391 -24.93 -42.20 -3.08
N VAL A 392 -23.80 -41.56 -2.82
CA VAL A 392 -23.69 -40.37 -1.95
C VAL A 392 -23.55 -39.07 -2.73
N VAL A 393 -23.21 -39.13 -4.02
CA VAL A 393 -23.04 -37.95 -4.88
C VAL A 393 -24.38 -37.25 -5.11
N GLY A 394 -24.41 -35.94 -4.90
CA GLY A 394 -25.62 -35.11 -5.00
C GLY A 394 -26.53 -35.12 -3.76
N LEU A 395 -26.23 -35.94 -2.75
CA LEU A 395 -26.89 -35.87 -1.45
C LEU A 395 -26.31 -34.72 -0.61
N THR A 396 -27.08 -34.24 0.36
CA THR A 396 -26.54 -33.37 1.40
C THR A 396 -25.53 -34.12 2.25
N GLU A 397 -24.59 -33.41 2.88
CA GLU A 397 -23.58 -34.02 3.76
C GLU A 397 -24.19 -34.94 4.82
N ASP A 398 -25.25 -34.49 5.50
CA ASP A 398 -25.94 -35.27 6.53
C ASP A 398 -26.58 -36.55 5.96
N GLU A 399 -27.17 -36.48 4.77
CA GLU A 399 -27.77 -37.63 4.09
C GLU A 399 -26.70 -38.61 3.58
N ALA A 400 -25.57 -38.11 3.09
CA ALA A 400 -24.45 -38.92 2.63
C ALA A 400 -23.80 -39.68 3.79
N VAL A 401 -23.57 -39.02 4.92
CA VAL A 401 -23.04 -39.66 6.15
C VAL A 401 -24.01 -40.72 6.65
N ALA A 402 -25.32 -40.42 6.68
CA ALA A 402 -26.33 -41.40 7.08
C ALA A 402 -26.39 -42.60 6.13
N ALA A 403 -26.23 -42.39 4.82
CA ALA A 403 -26.20 -43.46 3.82
C ALA A 403 -24.97 -44.38 3.98
N LEU A 404 -23.79 -43.81 4.24
CA LEU A 404 -22.56 -44.57 4.51
C LEU A 404 -22.69 -45.40 5.79
N GLN A 405 -23.19 -44.82 6.87
CA GLN A 405 -23.41 -45.52 8.13
C GLN A 405 -24.45 -46.64 8.01
N ALA A 406 -25.52 -46.42 7.22
CA ALA A 406 -26.53 -47.43 6.96
C ALA A 406 -26.02 -48.62 6.12
N ALA A 407 -24.90 -48.42 5.40
CA ALA A 407 -24.20 -49.46 4.66
C ALA A 407 -23.05 -50.11 5.47
N ASP A 408 -22.98 -49.86 6.78
CA ASP A 408 -21.90 -50.34 7.67
C ASP A 408 -20.49 -49.87 7.21
N LEU A 409 -20.41 -48.68 6.60
CA LEU A 409 -19.17 -48.01 6.18
C LEU A 409 -18.84 -46.83 7.09
N VAL A 410 -17.55 -46.51 7.20
CA VAL A 410 -17.06 -45.42 8.05
C VAL A 410 -16.86 -44.15 7.19
N PRO A 411 -17.53 -43.03 7.49
CA PRO A 411 -17.25 -41.75 6.84
C PRO A 411 -15.79 -41.32 7.11
N GLY A 412 -15.05 -41.08 6.04
CA GLY A 412 -13.63 -40.76 6.05
C GLY A 412 -13.30 -39.28 6.06
N GLU A 413 -12.21 -38.92 5.39
CA GLU A 413 -11.77 -37.55 5.24
C GLU A 413 -12.77 -36.75 4.41
N ARG A 414 -13.23 -35.65 5.00
CA ARG A 414 -14.10 -34.67 4.36
C ARG A 414 -13.26 -33.57 3.75
N THR A 415 -13.30 -33.44 2.43
CA THR A 415 -12.67 -32.32 1.69
C THR A 415 -13.72 -31.43 1.04
N GLN A 416 -13.34 -30.21 0.63
CA GLN A 416 -14.23 -29.29 -0.08
C GLN A 416 -13.61 -28.86 -1.41
N GLU A 417 -14.44 -28.77 -2.44
CA GLU A 417 -14.05 -28.29 -3.77
C GLU A 417 -15.13 -27.35 -4.33
N GLY A 418 -14.71 -26.34 -5.09
CA GLY A 418 -15.63 -25.45 -5.78
C GLY A 418 -16.36 -26.15 -6.92
N SER A 419 -17.67 -25.96 -7.02
CA SER A 419 -18.45 -26.48 -8.13
C SER A 419 -19.51 -25.47 -8.59
N THR A 420 -19.55 -25.27 -9.89
CA THR A 420 -20.60 -24.48 -10.57
C THR A 420 -21.84 -25.30 -10.90
N THR A 421 -21.78 -26.63 -10.74
CA THR A 421 -22.85 -27.58 -11.12
C THR A 421 -23.50 -28.25 -9.92
N VAL A 422 -22.78 -28.37 -8.80
CA VAL A 422 -23.26 -28.96 -7.55
C VAL A 422 -23.47 -27.84 -6.52
N PRO A 423 -24.70 -27.65 -5.99
CA PRO A 423 -24.98 -26.67 -4.94
C PRO A 423 -24.07 -26.82 -3.72
N ALA A 424 -23.77 -25.70 -3.05
CA ALA A 424 -22.97 -25.72 -1.83
C ALA A 424 -23.62 -26.62 -0.76
N GLY A 425 -22.81 -27.45 -0.10
CA GLY A 425 -23.27 -28.40 0.92
C GLY A 425 -23.71 -29.78 0.41
N GLN A 426 -23.60 -30.04 -0.90
CA GLN A 426 -23.84 -31.38 -1.48
C GLN A 426 -22.53 -32.08 -1.85
N VAL A 427 -22.51 -33.40 -1.81
CA VAL A 427 -21.32 -34.22 -2.15
C VAL A 427 -21.06 -34.20 -3.66
N ILE A 428 -19.85 -33.84 -4.06
CA ILE A 428 -19.35 -33.83 -5.45
C ILE A 428 -18.86 -35.22 -5.85
N SER A 429 -18.11 -35.88 -4.97
CA SER A 429 -17.49 -37.18 -5.25
C SER A 429 -17.19 -37.94 -3.95
N SER A 430 -16.98 -39.25 -4.07
CA SER A 430 -16.54 -40.12 -2.98
C SER A 430 -15.42 -41.04 -3.45
N ASN A 431 -14.57 -41.46 -2.51
CA ASN A 431 -13.49 -42.41 -2.72
C ASN A 431 -13.48 -43.43 -1.57
N PRO A 432 -13.70 -44.74 -1.83
CA PRO A 432 -13.98 -45.35 -3.13
C PRO A 432 -15.29 -44.86 -3.79
N ALA A 433 -15.34 -44.88 -5.12
CA ALA A 433 -16.48 -44.35 -5.88
C ALA A 433 -17.76 -45.17 -5.67
N GLU A 434 -18.92 -44.56 -5.91
CA GLU A 434 -20.22 -45.24 -5.80
C GLU A 434 -20.26 -46.57 -6.56
N GLY A 435 -20.86 -47.60 -5.93
CA GLY A 435 -20.94 -48.95 -6.48
C GLY A 435 -19.66 -49.80 -6.36
N THR A 436 -18.56 -49.26 -5.81
CA THR A 436 -17.34 -50.05 -5.53
C THR A 436 -17.59 -51.00 -4.37
N GLU A 437 -17.21 -52.28 -4.52
CA GLU A 437 -17.25 -53.23 -3.41
C GLU A 437 -16.05 -53.05 -2.50
N VAL A 438 -16.32 -52.80 -1.21
CA VAL A 438 -15.32 -52.59 -0.17
C VAL A 438 -15.61 -53.51 1.02
N GLU A 439 -14.61 -53.78 1.86
CA GLU A 439 -14.83 -54.57 3.07
C GLU A 439 -15.72 -53.80 4.06
N LEU A 440 -16.48 -54.50 4.91
CA LEU A 440 -17.21 -53.87 6.01
C LEU A 440 -16.29 -52.98 6.86
N GLU A 441 -16.82 -51.87 7.37
CA GLU A 441 -16.08 -50.86 8.15
C GLU A 441 -14.99 -50.10 7.36
N SER A 442 -14.93 -50.26 6.04
CA SER A 442 -14.02 -49.47 5.19
C SER A 442 -14.34 -47.98 5.25
N VAL A 443 -13.28 -47.18 5.15
CA VAL A 443 -13.36 -45.71 5.17
C VAL A 443 -13.70 -45.19 3.77
N VAL A 444 -14.71 -44.32 3.68
CA VAL A 444 -15.10 -43.64 2.43
C VAL A 444 -14.90 -42.14 2.59
N ASP A 445 -13.90 -41.61 1.91
CA ASP A 445 -13.64 -40.17 1.83
C ASP A 445 -14.64 -39.52 0.87
N TYR A 446 -14.99 -38.26 1.10
CA TYR A 446 -15.95 -37.55 0.25
C TYR A 446 -15.63 -36.06 0.14
N VAL A 447 -15.93 -35.51 -1.04
CA VAL A 447 -15.73 -34.11 -1.38
C VAL A 447 -17.07 -33.40 -1.36
N VAL A 448 -17.20 -32.30 -0.62
CA VAL A 448 -18.43 -31.48 -0.55
C VAL A 448 -18.25 -30.20 -1.36
N SER A 449 -19.28 -29.80 -2.11
CA SER A 449 -19.28 -28.56 -2.86
C SER A 449 -19.26 -27.34 -1.96
N SER A 450 -18.34 -26.41 -2.22
CA SER A 450 -18.34 -25.06 -1.65
C SER A 450 -19.08 -24.03 -2.52
N GLY A 451 -19.74 -24.44 -3.61
CA GLY A 451 -20.29 -23.54 -4.62
C GLY A 451 -19.23 -23.03 -5.61
N PRO A 452 -19.57 -22.08 -6.50
CA PRO A 452 -18.62 -21.57 -7.50
C PRO A 452 -17.43 -20.89 -6.84
N ASP A 453 -16.20 -21.16 -7.30
CA ASP A 453 -14.98 -20.57 -6.73
C ASP A 453 -14.90 -19.05 -6.89
N SER A 454 -15.62 -18.49 -7.87
CA SER A 454 -15.67 -17.06 -8.13
C SER A 454 -17.09 -16.60 -8.50
N VAL A 455 -17.46 -15.42 -8.04
CA VAL A 455 -18.74 -14.75 -8.28
C VAL A 455 -18.46 -13.33 -8.77
N GLU A 456 -19.24 -12.89 -9.77
CA GLU A 456 -19.14 -11.54 -10.32
C GLU A 456 -19.93 -10.57 -9.44
N VAL A 457 -19.29 -9.49 -8.98
CA VAL A 457 -19.96 -8.46 -8.18
C VAL A 457 -20.99 -7.73 -9.06
N GLU A 458 -22.29 -7.86 -8.75
CA GLU A 458 -23.32 -7.15 -9.51
C GLU A 458 -23.30 -5.63 -9.24
N ASP A 459 -23.66 -4.83 -10.24
CA ASP A 459 -23.85 -3.39 -10.07
C ASP A 459 -25.11 -3.09 -9.26
N VAL A 460 -24.90 -2.70 -8.01
CA VAL A 460 -25.95 -2.29 -7.07
C VAL A 460 -26.05 -0.76 -6.92
N SER A 461 -25.40 0.01 -7.80
CA SER A 461 -25.49 1.46 -7.78
C SER A 461 -26.94 1.95 -7.97
N GLY A 462 -27.33 2.98 -7.22
CA GLY A 462 -28.69 3.53 -7.23
C GLY A 462 -29.72 2.75 -6.42
N ARG A 463 -29.36 1.57 -5.87
CA ARG A 463 -30.20 0.83 -4.94
C ARG A 463 -30.06 1.38 -3.52
N THR A 464 -31.08 1.14 -2.69
CA THR A 464 -30.94 1.34 -1.24
C THR A 464 -29.98 0.33 -0.64
N GLU A 465 -29.36 0.65 0.49
CA GLU A 465 -28.41 -0.26 1.17
C GLU A 465 -29.01 -1.66 1.39
N SER A 466 -30.25 -1.74 1.89
CA SER A 466 -30.92 -3.02 2.14
C SER A 466 -31.16 -3.83 0.85
N GLN A 467 -31.46 -3.15 -0.28
CA GLN A 467 -31.63 -3.83 -1.56
C GLN A 467 -30.29 -4.28 -2.14
N ALA A 468 -29.22 -3.48 -1.98
CA ALA A 468 -27.88 -3.84 -2.41
C ALA A 468 -27.35 -5.05 -1.63
N GLU A 469 -27.57 -5.07 -0.31
CA GLU A 469 -27.22 -6.17 0.57
C GLU A 469 -27.93 -7.47 0.17
N GLN A 470 -29.24 -7.42 -0.06
CA GLN A 470 -30.00 -8.58 -0.51
C GLN A 470 -29.51 -9.15 -1.85
N VAL A 471 -29.10 -8.30 -2.80
CA VAL A 471 -28.58 -8.73 -4.10
C VAL A 471 -27.22 -9.40 -3.91
N LEU A 472 -26.28 -8.75 -3.22
CA LEU A 472 -24.92 -9.26 -3.03
C LEU A 472 -24.90 -10.54 -2.18
N GLU A 473 -25.70 -10.60 -1.10
CA GLU A 473 -25.87 -11.82 -0.30
C GLU A 473 -26.52 -12.95 -1.11
N GLY A 474 -27.46 -12.63 -2.00
CA GLY A 474 -28.05 -13.57 -2.95
C GLY A 474 -27.04 -14.18 -3.93
N GLN A 475 -25.93 -13.48 -4.21
CA GLN A 475 -24.81 -13.99 -5.01
C GLN A 475 -23.80 -14.80 -4.18
N GLY A 476 -24.00 -14.93 -2.87
CA GLY A 476 -23.06 -15.58 -1.96
C GLY A 476 -21.88 -14.70 -1.55
N LEU A 477 -22.02 -13.37 -1.66
CA LEU A 477 -21.05 -12.39 -1.15
C LEU A 477 -21.49 -11.90 0.24
N THR A 478 -20.54 -11.47 1.07
CA THR A 478 -20.84 -10.89 2.39
C THR A 478 -20.74 -9.38 2.30
N VAL A 479 -21.73 -8.62 2.80
CA VAL A 479 -21.60 -7.16 2.82
C VAL A 479 -20.99 -6.70 4.15
N ASN A 480 -19.91 -5.92 4.09
CA ASN A 480 -19.26 -5.41 5.29
C ASN A 480 -20.13 -4.35 5.98
N GLY A 481 -20.43 -4.53 7.27
CA GLY A 481 -21.22 -3.60 8.09
C GLY A 481 -20.67 -2.17 8.14
N ASP A 482 -19.36 -1.99 7.94
CA ASP A 482 -18.73 -0.68 7.88
C ASP A 482 -18.98 -0.01 6.51
N ARG A 483 -20.08 0.75 6.42
CA ARG A 483 -20.43 1.54 5.24
C ARG A 483 -19.48 2.73 5.09
N LYS A 484 -19.04 3.02 3.87
CA LYS A 484 -18.25 4.23 3.57
C LYS A 484 -19.14 5.33 3.03
N GLU A 485 -18.93 6.55 3.49
CA GLU A 485 -19.65 7.72 2.98
C GLU A 485 -19.05 8.21 1.66
N ASP A 486 -19.91 8.60 0.72
CA ASP A 486 -19.53 9.18 -0.56
C ASP A 486 -20.35 10.44 -0.87
N ASN A 487 -19.67 11.52 -1.29
CA ASN A 487 -20.31 12.80 -1.60
C ASN A 487 -20.54 12.87 -3.11
N ASN A 488 -21.63 12.24 -3.59
CA ASN A 488 -21.86 12.05 -5.02
C ASN A 488 -23.09 12.84 -5.51
N PRO A 489 -22.97 13.74 -6.51
CA PRO A 489 -24.10 14.53 -7.00
C PRO A 489 -25.17 13.70 -7.73
N ASN A 490 -24.88 12.44 -8.09
CA ASN A 490 -25.78 11.62 -8.88
C ASN A 490 -26.74 10.76 -8.10
N PHE A 491 -26.46 10.52 -6.81
CA PHE A 491 -27.21 9.59 -5.98
C PHE A 491 -27.81 10.32 -4.77
N PRO A 492 -29.13 10.22 -4.54
CA PRO A 492 -29.77 10.70 -3.32
C PRO A 492 -29.19 10.07 -2.05
N LYS A 493 -29.38 10.73 -0.92
CA LYS A 493 -28.96 10.23 0.40
C LYS A 493 -29.46 8.80 0.65
N GLY A 494 -28.56 7.92 1.10
CA GLY A 494 -28.89 6.53 1.46
C GLY A 494 -28.94 5.55 0.29
N GLN A 495 -28.56 5.98 -0.91
CA GLN A 495 -28.34 5.08 -2.05
C GLN A 495 -26.86 4.70 -2.17
N VAL A 496 -26.62 3.49 -2.63
CA VAL A 496 -25.28 3.01 -2.95
C VAL A 496 -24.78 3.72 -4.21
N THR A 497 -23.59 4.30 -4.12
CA THR A 497 -22.93 4.98 -5.24
C THR A 497 -22.01 4.04 -6.01
N LYS A 498 -21.31 3.17 -5.27
CA LYS A 498 -20.37 2.16 -5.79
C LYS A 498 -20.08 1.10 -4.73
N THR A 499 -19.42 0.02 -5.15
CA THR A 499 -18.93 -1.05 -4.29
C THR A 499 -17.41 -1.16 -4.36
N ASP A 500 -16.82 -1.81 -3.36
CA ASP A 500 -15.42 -2.23 -3.35
C ASP A 500 -15.33 -3.66 -2.79
N PRO A 501 -15.00 -4.67 -3.62
CA PRO A 501 -14.58 -4.57 -5.03
C PRO A 501 -15.64 -3.97 -5.98
N PRO A 502 -15.23 -3.31 -7.09
CA PRO A 502 -16.13 -2.68 -8.06
C PRO A 502 -17.03 -3.69 -8.79
N ALA A 503 -18.17 -3.20 -9.27
CA ALA A 503 -19.10 -4.00 -10.08
C ALA A 503 -18.41 -4.56 -11.34
N GLY A 504 -18.72 -5.83 -11.66
CA GLY A 504 -18.12 -6.60 -12.75
C GLY A 504 -16.81 -7.30 -12.38
N GLU A 505 -16.27 -7.10 -11.18
CA GLU A 505 -15.08 -7.81 -10.72
C GLU A 505 -15.41 -9.23 -10.28
N GLN A 506 -14.54 -10.18 -10.63
CA GLN A 506 -14.65 -11.57 -10.21
C GLN A 506 -13.96 -11.77 -8.87
N VAL A 507 -14.75 -12.01 -7.82
CA VAL A 507 -14.26 -12.20 -6.46
C VAL A 507 -14.53 -13.63 -6.00
N LYS A 508 -13.78 -14.12 -5.02
CA LYS A 508 -14.05 -15.46 -4.47
C LYS A 508 -15.44 -15.49 -3.82
N ALA A 509 -16.20 -16.58 -3.97
CA ALA A 509 -17.45 -16.73 -3.22
C ALA A 509 -17.20 -16.56 -1.70
N GLY A 510 -18.10 -15.84 -1.03
CA GLY A 510 -17.96 -15.46 0.37
C GLY A 510 -17.08 -14.23 0.64
N SER A 511 -16.52 -13.59 -0.39
CA SER A 511 -15.74 -12.35 -0.21
C SER A 511 -16.59 -11.21 0.35
N SER A 512 -15.94 -10.32 1.10
CA SER A 512 -16.59 -9.13 1.66
C SER A 512 -16.66 -7.99 0.63
N VAL A 513 -17.83 -7.39 0.45
CA VAL A 513 -18.05 -6.20 -0.38
C VAL A 513 -18.38 -5.01 0.51
N THR A 514 -17.65 -3.91 0.35
CA THR A 514 -17.90 -2.64 1.04
C THR A 514 -18.81 -1.76 0.18
N LEU A 515 -19.89 -1.24 0.77
CA LEU A 515 -20.78 -0.30 0.09
C LEU A 515 -20.35 1.15 0.36
N TYR A 516 -20.31 1.95 -0.69
CA TYR A 516 -20.21 3.40 -0.60
C TYR A 516 -21.61 3.99 -0.71
N VAL A 517 -22.03 4.75 0.29
CA VAL A 517 -23.38 5.27 0.42
C VAL A 517 -23.36 6.79 0.29
N SER A 518 -24.25 7.31 -0.55
CA SER A 518 -24.38 8.75 -0.74
C SER A 518 -24.81 9.44 0.55
N THR A 519 -24.05 10.45 0.97
CA THR A 519 -24.38 11.30 2.11
C THR A 519 -25.54 12.26 1.82
N GLY A 520 -25.89 12.45 0.54
CA GLY A 520 -26.78 13.50 0.07
C GLY A 520 -26.13 14.89 0.01
N ASN A 521 -24.81 14.97 0.20
CA ASN A 521 -24.05 16.20 0.11
C ASN A 521 -23.12 16.19 -1.11
N VAL A 522 -22.68 17.38 -1.51
CA VAL A 522 -21.67 17.64 -2.53
C VAL A 522 -20.66 18.65 -2.00
N ASP A 523 -19.43 18.58 -2.47
CA ASP A 523 -18.38 19.52 -2.10
C ASP A 523 -18.45 20.76 -3.00
N LEU A 524 -18.84 21.89 -2.42
CA LEU A 524 -18.89 23.20 -3.09
C LEU A 524 -17.46 23.78 -3.15
N PRO A 525 -16.86 23.95 -4.33
CA PRO A 525 -15.56 24.60 -4.45
C PRO A 525 -15.62 26.10 -4.21
N ASP A 526 -14.46 26.72 -4.03
CA ASP A 526 -14.32 28.17 -4.10
C ASP A 526 -14.43 28.62 -5.56
N LEU A 527 -15.43 29.44 -5.85
CA LEU A 527 -15.75 29.98 -7.16
C LEU A 527 -15.18 31.39 -7.34
N VAL A 528 -14.62 32.00 -6.29
CA VAL A 528 -14.05 33.35 -6.36
C VAL A 528 -12.87 33.36 -7.33
N GLY A 529 -12.84 34.35 -8.22
CA GLY A 529 -11.85 34.50 -9.29
C GLY A 529 -12.14 33.70 -10.56
N MET A 530 -13.13 32.79 -10.55
CA MET A 530 -13.56 32.08 -11.76
C MET A 530 -14.38 32.98 -12.68
N SER A 531 -14.42 32.66 -13.97
CA SER A 531 -15.35 33.31 -14.90
C SER A 531 -16.79 32.91 -14.59
N GLU A 532 -17.77 33.77 -14.89
CA GLU A 532 -19.21 33.45 -14.75
C GLU A 532 -19.55 32.10 -15.40
N LYS A 533 -19.00 31.84 -16.59
CA LYS A 533 -19.23 30.60 -17.35
C LYS A 533 -18.69 29.37 -16.62
N ASP A 534 -17.47 29.44 -16.10
CA ASP A 534 -16.83 28.29 -15.47
C ASP A 534 -17.46 27.99 -14.10
N ALA A 535 -17.82 29.03 -13.34
CA ALA A 535 -18.53 28.89 -12.08
C ALA A 535 -19.90 28.22 -12.27
N LEU A 536 -20.66 28.64 -13.29
CA LEU A 536 -21.95 28.03 -13.64
C LEU A 536 -21.79 26.57 -14.09
N ALA A 537 -20.77 26.26 -14.89
CA ALA A 537 -20.48 24.89 -15.31
C ALA A 537 -20.16 23.99 -14.11
N LYS A 538 -19.38 24.51 -13.15
CA LYS A 538 -19.01 23.77 -11.94
C LYS A 538 -20.21 23.51 -11.02
N LEU A 539 -21.07 24.51 -10.82
CA LEU A 539 -22.30 24.34 -10.04
C LEU A 539 -23.27 23.36 -10.71
N ALA A 540 -23.36 23.37 -12.04
CA ALA A 540 -24.19 22.43 -12.80
C ALA A 540 -23.68 20.98 -12.70
N GLU A 541 -22.36 20.76 -12.75
CA GLU A 541 -21.73 19.45 -12.53
C GLU A 541 -22.12 18.84 -11.18
N LEU A 542 -22.17 19.69 -10.14
CA LEU A 542 -22.56 19.31 -8.78
C LEU A 542 -24.08 19.24 -8.56
N LYS A 543 -24.89 19.50 -9.59
CA LYS A 543 -26.35 19.63 -9.52
C LYS A 543 -26.82 20.62 -8.44
N LEU A 544 -26.06 21.69 -8.24
CA LEU A 544 -26.42 22.82 -7.39
C LEU A 544 -27.22 23.85 -8.18
N VAL A 545 -28.07 24.62 -7.49
CA VAL A 545 -28.89 25.65 -8.12
C VAL A 545 -28.12 26.98 -8.10
N ALA A 546 -27.62 27.40 -9.25
CA ALA A 546 -26.89 28.65 -9.36
C ALA A 546 -27.82 29.87 -9.44
N THR A 547 -27.49 30.95 -8.74
CA THR A 547 -28.10 32.29 -8.88
C THR A 547 -27.00 33.32 -9.09
N VAL A 548 -27.11 34.13 -10.15
CA VAL A 548 -26.08 35.11 -10.51
C VAL A 548 -26.59 36.51 -10.28
N ASN A 549 -25.90 37.26 -9.42
CA ASN A 549 -26.12 38.68 -9.20
C ASN A 549 -25.00 39.47 -9.88
N LYS A 550 -25.35 40.31 -10.85
CA LYS A 550 -24.39 41.15 -11.55
C LYS A 550 -24.27 42.50 -10.84
N VAL A 551 -23.05 42.87 -10.45
CA VAL A 551 -22.76 44.10 -9.71
C VAL A 551 -21.82 44.95 -10.53
N THR A 552 -22.24 46.18 -10.84
CA THR A 552 -21.40 47.15 -11.54
C THR A 552 -20.33 47.66 -10.58
N THR A 553 -19.06 47.43 -10.89
CA THR A 553 -17.94 47.87 -10.05
C THR A 553 -16.65 47.99 -10.85
N THR A 554 -15.75 48.88 -10.39
CA THR A 554 -14.38 49.02 -10.90
C THR A 554 -13.35 48.37 -9.97
N GLU A 555 -13.75 47.88 -8.79
CA GLU A 555 -12.86 47.28 -7.79
C GLU A 555 -12.46 45.84 -8.13
N HIS A 556 -13.25 45.18 -8.97
CA HIS A 556 -13.10 43.78 -9.33
C HIS A 556 -13.07 43.60 -10.85
N GLU A 557 -12.36 42.57 -11.32
CA GLU A 557 -12.22 42.29 -12.75
C GLU A 557 -13.56 41.86 -13.36
N ALA A 558 -13.98 42.56 -14.42
CA ALA A 558 -15.24 42.31 -15.08
C ALA A 558 -15.36 40.87 -15.64
N GLY A 559 -16.52 40.26 -15.46
CA GLY A 559 -16.83 38.90 -15.90
C GLY A 559 -16.35 37.80 -14.94
N LYS A 560 -15.71 38.16 -13.82
CA LYS A 560 -15.29 37.23 -12.77
C LYS A 560 -16.19 37.29 -11.54
N VAL A 561 -16.32 36.15 -10.88
CA VAL A 561 -16.94 36.02 -9.57
C VAL A 561 -16.00 36.65 -8.54
N PHE A 562 -16.49 37.59 -7.74
CA PHE A 562 -15.70 38.18 -6.65
C PHE A 562 -16.26 37.81 -5.26
N GLU A 563 -17.49 37.33 -5.19
CA GLU A 563 -18.13 36.90 -3.95
C GLU A 563 -19.09 35.73 -4.20
N GLN A 564 -19.19 34.83 -3.23
CA GLN A 564 -20.21 33.78 -3.16
C GLN A 564 -20.86 33.78 -1.77
N ASP A 565 -22.14 33.46 -1.70
CA ASP A 565 -22.93 33.53 -0.46
C ASP A 565 -22.55 32.49 0.61
N ARG A 566 -21.85 31.42 0.21
CA ARG A 566 -21.43 30.32 1.08
C ARG A 566 -19.97 29.98 0.84
N PRO A 567 -19.16 29.72 1.88
CA PRO A 567 -17.77 29.30 1.69
C PRO A 567 -17.69 27.91 1.03
N ALA A 568 -16.49 27.57 0.54
CA ALA A 568 -16.21 26.24 0.03
C ALA A 568 -16.40 25.16 1.12
N GLY A 569 -16.87 23.97 0.72
CA GLY A 569 -17.08 22.82 1.58
C GLY A 569 -18.40 22.08 1.36
N LEU A 570 -18.77 21.21 2.29
CA LEU A 570 -19.93 20.32 2.17
C LEU A 570 -21.27 21.08 2.21
N VAL A 571 -22.06 20.91 1.16
CA VAL A 571 -23.44 21.43 1.06
C VAL A 571 -24.41 20.32 0.64
N PRO A 572 -25.68 20.35 1.07
CA PRO A 572 -26.68 19.42 0.58
C PRO A 572 -26.86 19.53 -0.94
N GLN A 573 -27.17 18.41 -1.58
CA GLN A 573 -27.53 18.39 -3.01
C GLN A 573 -28.71 19.32 -3.30
N GLY A 574 -28.66 20.00 -4.46
CA GLY A 574 -29.71 20.95 -4.87
C GLY A 574 -29.72 22.27 -4.08
N THR A 575 -28.71 22.51 -3.23
CA THR A 575 -28.57 23.81 -2.53
C THR A 575 -28.45 24.94 -3.54
N GLN A 576 -29.13 26.06 -3.24
CA GLN A 576 -28.97 27.30 -3.99
C GLN A 576 -27.66 28.00 -3.57
N VAL A 577 -26.83 28.33 -4.57
CA VAL A 577 -25.57 29.06 -4.41
C VAL A 577 -25.69 30.36 -5.21
N THR A 578 -25.50 31.48 -4.52
CA THR A 578 -25.55 32.82 -5.13
C THR A 578 -24.14 33.33 -5.34
N ILE A 579 -23.78 33.64 -6.59
CA ILE A 579 -22.50 34.24 -6.96
C ILE A 579 -22.70 35.68 -7.40
N GLN A 580 -21.77 36.55 -7.00
CA GLN A 580 -21.71 37.93 -7.46
C GLN A 580 -20.62 38.09 -8.52
N VAL A 581 -21.01 38.57 -9.69
CA VAL A 581 -20.13 38.76 -10.85
C VAL A 581 -19.96 40.25 -11.11
N ALA A 582 -18.71 40.69 -11.22
CA ALA A 582 -18.41 42.08 -11.53
C ALA A 582 -18.76 42.40 -13.00
N VAL A 583 -19.44 43.52 -13.21
CA VAL A 583 -19.71 44.07 -14.54
C VAL A 583 -19.04 45.43 -14.64
N ALA A 584 -18.36 45.68 -15.76
CA ALA A 584 -17.77 46.99 -16.01
C ALA A 584 -18.89 48.04 -16.22
N PRO A 585 -18.80 49.23 -15.63
CA PRO A 585 -19.72 50.32 -15.94
C PRO A 585 -19.64 50.69 -17.42
N GLU A 586 -20.79 51.05 -18.01
CA GLU A 586 -20.85 51.52 -19.40
C GLU A 586 -20.21 52.91 -19.48
N THR A 587 -19.23 53.07 -20.37
CA THR A 587 -18.56 54.34 -20.63
C THR A 587 -18.81 54.81 -22.06
N ALA A 588 -18.88 56.14 -22.24
CA ALA A 588 -18.91 56.77 -23.55
C ALA A 588 -17.98 57.99 -23.56
N ARG A 589 -17.55 58.41 -24.76
CA ARG A 589 -16.67 59.56 -24.96
C ARG A 589 -17.47 60.77 -25.38
N ILE A 590 -17.26 61.90 -24.71
CA ILE A 590 -17.88 63.19 -25.11
C ILE A 590 -17.41 63.55 -26.54
N PRO A 591 -18.31 63.86 -27.48
CA PRO A 591 -17.94 64.23 -28.86
C PRO A 591 -16.91 65.35 -28.91
N ASP A 592 -15.87 65.20 -29.73
CA ASP A 592 -14.80 66.19 -29.86
C ASP A 592 -15.33 67.54 -30.42
N ASN A 593 -16.44 67.53 -31.16
CA ASN A 593 -17.09 68.70 -31.76
C ASN A 593 -18.28 69.24 -30.94
N ILE A 594 -18.43 68.85 -29.66
CA ILE A 594 -19.58 69.26 -28.85
C ILE A 594 -19.65 70.78 -28.61
N ASN A 595 -18.51 71.47 -28.66
CA ASN A 595 -18.43 72.92 -28.52
C ASN A 595 -18.83 73.67 -29.81
N ASP A 596 -18.95 72.98 -30.95
CA ASP A 596 -19.38 73.58 -32.21
C ASP A 596 -20.91 73.50 -32.42
N MET A 597 -21.65 73.10 -31.37
CA MET A 597 -23.08 72.80 -31.43
C MET A 597 -23.92 73.80 -30.61
N THR A 598 -25.21 73.88 -30.91
CA THR A 598 -26.18 74.49 -29.98
C THR A 598 -26.47 73.55 -28.80
N PHE A 599 -26.98 74.09 -27.69
CA PHE A 599 -27.37 73.28 -26.52
C PHE A 599 -28.29 72.11 -26.86
N SER A 600 -29.24 72.34 -27.79
CA SER A 600 -30.18 71.30 -28.23
C SER A 600 -29.49 70.18 -28.99
N GLU A 601 -28.56 70.52 -29.89
CA GLU A 601 -27.79 69.56 -30.67
C GLU A 601 -26.80 68.78 -29.77
N ALA A 602 -26.13 69.46 -28.85
CA ALA A 602 -25.22 68.85 -27.88
C ALA A 602 -25.95 67.87 -26.95
N THR A 603 -27.13 68.26 -26.44
CA THR A 603 -27.96 67.37 -25.61
C THR A 603 -28.45 66.16 -26.41
N GLN A 604 -28.82 66.35 -27.68
CA GLN A 604 -29.22 65.25 -28.56
C GLN A 604 -28.04 64.30 -28.87
N ALA A 605 -26.85 64.84 -29.11
CA ALA A 605 -25.64 64.06 -29.38
C ALA A 605 -25.20 63.25 -28.15
N LEU A 606 -25.20 63.86 -26.96
CA LEU A 606 -24.91 63.16 -25.70
C LEU A 606 -25.98 62.11 -25.36
N GLY A 607 -27.26 62.44 -25.56
CA GLY A 607 -28.36 61.49 -25.37
C GLY A 607 -28.29 60.30 -26.33
N ALA A 608 -27.85 60.52 -27.57
CA ALA A 608 -27.61 59.44 -28.55
C ALA A 608 -26.46 58.50 -28.13
N LEU A 609 -25.54 58.98 -27.29
CA LEU A 609 -24.44 58.21 -26.70
C LEU A 609 -24.82 57.56 -25.36
N GLY A 610 -26.05 57.76 -24.86
CA GLY A 610 -26.55 57.17 -23.63
C GLY A 610 -26.40 58.02 -22.36
N PHE A 611 -25.78 59.21 -22.46
CA PHE A 611 -25.68 60.11 -21.32
C PHE A 611 -27.05 60.69 -20.96
N SER A 612 -27.39 60.62 -19.67
CA SER A 612 -28.70 61.07 -19.18
C SER A 612 -28.62 62.17 -18.12
N ASN A 613 -27.45 62.37 -17.51
CA ASN A 613 -27.22 63.33 -16.44
C ASN A 613 -26.57 64.62 -16.96
N ILE A 614 -27.36 65.48 -17.62
CA ILE A 614 -26.88 66.70 -18.27
C ILE A 614 -27.45 67.93 -17.57
N ARG A 615 -26.58 68.89 -17.22
CA ARG A 615 -26.95 70.18 -16.62
C ARG A 615 -26.57 71.33 -17.54
N ARG A 616 -27.45 72.33 -17.62
CA ARG A 616 -27.21 73.57 -18.37
C ARG A 616 -26.77 74.69 -17.43
N GLU A 617 -25.74 75.43 -17.82
CA GLU A 617 -25.34 76.70 -17.17
C GLU A 617 -25.19 77.81 -18.21
N GLU A 618 -25.70 79.00 -17.91
CA GLU A 618 -25.63 80.14 -18.82
C GLU A 618 -24.51 81.11 -18.41
N GLN A 619 -23.73 81.57 -19.38
CA GLN A 619 -22.64 82.52 -19.18
C GLN A 619 -22.69 83.64 -20.23
N ALA A 620 -22.33 84.86 -19.86
CA ALA A 620 -22.21 85.97 -20.82
C ALA A 620 -20.98 85.77 -21.70
N SER A 621 -21.15 85.91 -23.02
CA SER A 621 -20.12 85.67 -24.04
C SER A 621 -20.42 86.48 -25.30
N ASP A 622 -19.40 86.73 -26.12
CA ASP A 622 -19.56 87.39 -27.42
C ASP A 622 -20.17 86.45 -28.49
N GLU A 623 -20.38 85.17 -28.17
CA GLU A 623 -20.97 84.15 -29.05
C GLU A 623 -22.51 84.22 -29.11
N GLU A 624 -23.09 83.66 -30.18
CA GLU A 624 -24.55 83.59 -30.37
C GLU A 624 -25.24 82.89 -29.18
N ARG A 625 -26.43 83.38 -28.81
CA ARG A 625 -27.22 82.80 -27.72
C ARG A 625 -27.49 81.30 -27.98
N ASP A 626 -27.39 80.49 -26.93
CA ASP A 626 -27.58 79.03 -26.95
C ASP A 626 -26.47 78.20 -27.63
N SER A 627 -25.38 78.82 -28.08
CA SER A 627 -24.14 78.12 -28.46
C SER A 627 -23.43 77.53 -27.23
N VAL A 628 -22.84 76.34 -27.38
CA VAL A 628 -22.04 75.70 -26.33
C VAL A 628 -20.65 76.35 -26.29
N LEU A 629 -20.26 76.89 -25.14
CA LEU A 629 -18.94 77.48 -24.94
C LEU A 629 -17.90 76.41 -24.61
N TRP A 630 -18.25 75.54 -23.66
CA TRP A 630 -17.44 74.42 -23.20
C TRP A 630 -18.28 73.46 -22.35
N THR A 631 -17.74 72.26 -22.09
CA THR A 631 -18.35 71.25 -21.22
C THR A 631 -17.43 70.88 -20.06
N GLU A 632 -18.03 70.50 -18.95
CA GLU A 632 -17.34 69.92 -17.79
C GLU A 632 -17.96 68.56 -17.46
N PRO A 633 -17.23 67.44 -17.64
CA PRO A 633 -15.88 67.31 -18.20
C PRO A 633 -15.78 67.71 -19.70
N GLY A 634 -14.55 67.99 -20.16
CA GLY A 634 -14.29 68.54 -21.50
C GLY A 634 -14.49 67.56 -22.66
N PRO A 635 -14.51 68.06 -23.92
CA PRO A 635 -14.62 67.23 -25.12
C PRO A 635 -13.55 66.14 -25.16
N GLY A 636 -13.93 64.95 -25.63
CA GLY A 636 -13.03 63.82 -25.75
C GLY A 636 -12.76 63.06 -24.45
N THR A 637 -13.36 63.46 -23.32
CA THR A 637 -13.29 62.73 -22.05
C THR A 637 -14.17 61.49 -22.09
N GLU A 638 -13.65 60.36 -21.59
CA GLU A 638 -14.42 59.12 -21.40
C GLU A 638 -15.02 59.12 -19.98
N LEU A 639 -16.34 58.92 -19.89
CA LEU A 639 -17.10 59.01 -18.65
C LEU A 639 -18.11 57.87 -18.55
N GLN A 640 -18.52 57.55 -17.32
CA GLN A 640 -19.65 56.64 -17.09
C GLN A 640 -20.95 57.35 -17.52
N LEU A 641 -21.93 56.60 -18.04
CA LEU A 641 -23.15 57.18 -18.61
C LEU A 641 -24.02 57.97 -17.61
N ASP A 642 -23.83 57.75 -16.31
CA ASP A 642 -24.49 58.41 -15.19
C ASP A 642 -23.71 59.62 -14.63
N ASP A 643 -22.46 59.84 -15.06
CA ASP A 643 -21.66 61.00 -14.67
C ASP A 643 -22.33 62.31 -15.11
N LEU A 644 -22.23 63.34 -14.26
CA LEU A 644 -22.78 64.67 -14.55
C LEU A 644 -21.95 65.35 -15.64
N ILE A 645 -22.61 65.77 -16.71
CA ILE A 645 -22.04 66.64 -17.75
C ILE A 645 -22.68 68.02 -17.63
N VAL A 646 -21.88 69.03 -17.32
CA VAL A 646 -22.32 70.44 -17.31
C VAL A 646 -21.97 71.06 -18.66
N ILE A 647 -22.99 71.61 -19.33
CA ILE A 647 -22.85 72.34 -20.60
C ILE A 647 -23.01 73.82 -20.32
N TYR A 648 -21.93 74.58 -20.53
CA TYR A 648 -21.93 76.03 -20.40
C TYR A 648 -22.31 76.64 -21.75
N VAL A 649 -23.36 77.45 -21.76
CA VAL A 649 -23.94 78.02 -22.99
C VAL A 649 -23.92 79.54 -22.94
N SER A 650 -23.78 80.17 -24.12
CA SER A 650 -23.83 81.63 -24.24
C SER A 650 -25.23 82.17 -23.95
N SER A 651 -25.33 83.16 -23.08
CA SER A 651 -26.53 83.99 -22.88
C SER A 651 -26.64 85.15 -23.89
N GLY A 652 -25.64 85.30 -24.78
CA GLY A 652 -25.49 86.36 -25.76
C GLY A 652 -24.55 87.50 -25.30
N PRO A 653 -24.18 88.42 -26.20
CA PRO A 653 -23.30 89.55 -25.88
C PRO A 653 -23.91 90.38 -24.75
N PRO A 654 -23.10 90.85 -23.78
CA PRO A 654 -23.60 91.71 -22.73
C PRO A 654 -24.25 92.94 -23.37
N GLU A 655 -25.49 93.25 -22.99
CA GLU A 655 -26.18 94.47 -23.45
C GLU A 655 -25.24 95.66 -23.21
N GLN A 656 -24.82 96.32 -24.30
CA GLN A 656 -24.11 97.59 -24.21
C GLN A 656 -25.02 98.55 -23.46
N THR A 657 -24.73 98.78 -22.19
CA THR A 657 -25.35 99.85 -21.41
C THR A 657 -25.18 101.15 -22.20
N GLN A 658 -26.29 101.69 -22.70
CA GLN A 658 -26.34 102.99 -23.34
C GLN A 658 -25.73 104.02 -22.38
N GLN A 659 -24.56 104.51 -22.75
CA GLN A 659 -23.91 105.65 -22.13
C GLN A 659 -24.71 106.91 -22.52
N PRO A 660 -25.24 107.69 -21.56
CA PRO A 660 -25.96 108.92 -21.89
C PRO A 660 -25.01 109.97 -22.46
N ASP A 661 -25.50 110.63 -23.51
CA ASP A 661 -25.01 111.79 -24.23
C ASP A 661 -24.31 112.86 -23.34
N PRO A 662 -23.06 113.31 -23.65
CA PRO A 662 -22.46 114.44 -22.97
C PRO A 662 -22.93 115.75 -23.64
N GLY A 663 -23.96 116.34 -23.05
CA GLY A 663 -24.44 117.67 -23.39
C GLY A 663 -23.43 118.79 -23.16
N ASP A 664 -23.62 119.84 -23.97
CA ASP A 664 -22.89 121.09 -24.07
C ASP A 664 -22.36 121.71 -22.77
N THR A 665 -21.14 122.23 -22.90
CA THR A 665 -20.40 123.04 -21.94
C THR A 665 -21.13 124.34 -21.56
N GLN A 666 -21.25 124.62 -20.26
CA GLN A 666 -21.12 125.98 -19.72
C GLN A 666 -20.54 125.97 -18.30
N SER A 667 -19.66 126.93 -18.06
CA SER A 667 -18.68 127.04 -16.96
C SER A 667 -19.23 127.88 -15.77
N PRO A 668 -18.47 128.27 -14.73
CA PRO A 668 -18.45 127.64 -13.41
C PRO A 668 -18.85 128.58 -12.24
N GLY A 669 -19.00 128.03 -11.03
CA GLY A 669 -19.05 128.80 -9.78
C GLY A 669 -18.71 127.93 -8.55
N PRO A 670 -17.76 128.32 -7.67
CA PRO A 670 -17.35 127.50 -6.54
C PRO A 670 -18.12 127.84 -5.25
N GLY A 671 -18.46 126.83 -4.47
CA GLY A 671 -19.20 127.00 -3.22
C GLY A 671 -19.09 125.82 -2.27
N ASN A 672 -17.94 125.72 -1.60
CA ASN A 672 -17.75 125.44 -0.18
C ASN A 672 -18.59 124.34 0.53
N GLY A 673 -17.87 123.41 1.20
CA GLY A 673 -18.25 122.99 2.54
C GLY A 673 -18.53 121.49 2.77
N GLY A 674 -17.56 120.81 3.38
CA GLY A 674 -17.78 120.09 4.64
C GLY A 674 -18.28 118.63 4.60
N GLY A 675 -17.35 117.72 4.93
CA GLY A 675 -17.47 116.93 6.17
C GLY A 675 -18.06 115.52 6.09
N ASN A 676 -17.23 114.55 6.52
CA ASN A 676 -17.56 113.28 7.22
C ASN A 676 -18.46 112.26 6.50
N SER A 677 -18.41 110.95 6.71
CA SER A 677 -17.67 110.04 7.59
C SER A 677 -18.17 108.62 7.29
N ARG A 678 -17.24 107.65 7.19
CA ARG A 678 -17.28 106.24 7.67
C ARG A 678 -18.42 105.28 7.31
N GLY A 679 -17.97 104.04 7.06
CA GLY A 679 -18.63 102.77 7.37
C GLY A 679 -18.52 101.81 6.20
N SER A 680 -17.50 100.94 6.05
CA SER A 680 -17.15 99.77 6.88
C SER A 680 -18.36 98.87 7.14
N LYS A 681 -18.45 97.73 6.44
CA LYS A 681 -18.02 96.44 7.00
C LYS A 681 -18.23 95.28 6.03
N ASP A 682 -17.18 94.49 5.99
CA ASP A 682 -17.02 93.09 5.64
C ASP A 682 -18.18 92.15 6.05
N GLY A 683 -18.26 91.06 5.28
CA GLY A 683 -18.96 89.81 5.56
C GLY A 683 -18.69 88.84 4.43
#